data_AF-A0A7X0DWR9-F1
#
_entry.id   AF-A0A7X0DWR9-F1
#
_cell.length_a   1.000
_cell.length_b   1.000
_cell.length_c   1.000
_cell.angle_alpha   90.00
_cell.angle_beta   90.00
_cell.angle_gamma   90.00
#
_symmetry.space_group_name_H-M   'P 1'
#
loop_
_entity.id
_entity.type
_entity.pdbx_description
1 polymer ?
#
loop_
_entity_poly.entity_id
_entity_poly.type
_entity_poly.pdbx_seq_one_letter_code
_entity_poly.pdbx_strand_id
1 'polypeptide(L)'
;MAGKKIFVICCLLLVCRLMAGAQVRLPLYPDSLFSTYYQQRATHFKTLPQTTGDIIFLGNSITDGAEWNELFGDYHIKNRGISGDVSAGVIARLPEVANRKPAKVFLLIGVNDLSRNVTPDSLVKNIMLIAGYLHETSPATQVYVQSILPVNKIYNKFGTHTGKSAQIAEVNSKLQMQAAGHRYVYINIHDAFCGPDGLLRPDLTNDGLHLKGEGYLIWKHLLYPYVFNLQLKPALLPGPQSLKWMQGLFPFYKCSAIIADKGLVNEVGVLEQLLKANGAQYISQDSIGGKPYIKLTLGRVKAPHNQEEAYHLRVTEHAVQITANTPHGIFNGIKTLVQLLRDNVALDACDITDWPAFAWRGYMVDVGRNYQSVTQLKQQIDMMALYKMNVFHFHLTESIAWRLVIQKYPQLTLPGNMLRDKGRFYSTEDILELQHFCKERHIEFVPEIDMPGHSDAFKRAFHVDMQSDTGIRILKDIIREVCETYKPAYLHIGGDEVKISNAAFLPGICRTVEQYGTKTIGWSPGGNLPATTVRQLWMKEGATSKTVKYIDSRHMYLNHMDPLESVVTLFYRMIGDVPVGNNNVLGGEICLWNDRVVNKEEDVLTMNPVYPAMLAFAERSWKGGGQPGWTATIASADTSALNNFKEFESRLLDQKQQYFKGLPFPYYRQADMVWTFHGPYKNGGNLTTKFKPETDTLFRDGTSFTAIGGTLVLRHWWQPLVKGLLTQPEENTTWYATAKIWSNEQGYKNCWIGFNNLSRSYTTDTPGPNLWDDKQSAVWVNGCLVDPPVWKYAGRKGNLEWPLVDEGYEYRQPARILFKQGWNNILVKLPVAGFKENSPGNAVKWMFTFLPF
;
A
#
# COMPACT_ATOMS: atom_id res chain seq x y z
N MET A 1 80.58 -15.59 13.51
CA MET A 1 80.77 -16.85 12.76
C MET A 1 79.91 -17.89 13.44
N ALA A 2 79.01 -18.68 12.87
CA ALA A 2 78.40 -18.91 11.56
C ALA A 2 77.19 -19.83 11.92
N GLY A 3 76.03 -19.92 11.27
CA GLY A 3 75.61 -19.62 9.92
C GLY A 3 74.63 -20.73 9.48
N LYS A 4 73.37 -20.34 9.26
CA LYS A 4 72.36 -20.92 8.34
C LYS A 4 71.78 -22.33 8.58
N LYS A 5 70.43 -22.38 8.67
CA LYS A 5 69.51 -23.06 7.73
C LYS A 5 68.05 -22.65 8.05
N ILE A 6 67.45 -21.74 7.26
CA ILE A 6 66.60 -21.94 6.06
C ILE A 6 65.10 -21.97 6.41
N PHE A 7 64.47 -20.86 6.04
CA PHE A 7 63.05 -20.56 5.97
C PHE A 7 62.50 -21.10 4.63
N VAL A 8 61.35 -21.76 4.64
CA VAL A 8 60.54 -21.99 3.44
C VAL A 8 59.19 -21.30 3.65
N ILE A 9 59.11 -20.04 3.21
CA ILE A 9 57.87 -19.37 2.82
C ILE A 9 57.75 -19.57 1.31
N CYS A 10 56.67 -20.18 0.85
CA CYS A 10 56.28 -20.15 -0.56
C CYS A 10 54.83 -19.67 -0.70
N CYS A 11 54.70 -18.45 -1.22
CA CYS A 11 53.69 -18.00 -2.16
C CYS A 11 52.21 -18.12 -1.78
N LEU A 12 51.70 -17.11 -1.08
CA LEU A 12 50.41 -16.51 -1.43
C LEU A 12 50.68 -15.07 -1.85
N LEU A 13 50.96 -14.95 -3.15
CA LEU A 13 51.13 -13.68 -3.84
C LEU A 13 49.91 -12.80 -3.59
N LEU A 14 50.25 -11.63 -3.04
CA LEU A 14 49.48 -10.41 -2.95
C LEU A 14 48.81 -10.07 -4.30
N VAL A 15 47.64 -10.64 -4.57
CA VAL A 15 46.70 -10.09 -5.56
C VAL A 15 45.79 -9.10 -4.83
N CYS A 16 46.39 -8.06 -4.26
CA CYS A 16 45.69 -6.78 -4.13
C CYS A 16 45.50 -6.27 -5.55
N ARG A 17 44.37 -6.62 -6.18
CA ARG A 17 43.89 -5.90 -7.35
C ARG A 17 43.66 -4.45 -6.92
N LEU A 18 44.68 -3.61 -7.12
CA LEU A 18 44.51 -2.20 -7.41
C LEU A 18 43.62 -2.12 -8.66
N MET A 19 42.29 -2.11 -8.45
CA MET A 19 41.40 -1.54 -9.45
C MET A 19 41.53 -0.02 -9.34
N ALA A 20 42.63 0.52 -9.86
CA ALA A 20 42.62 1.86 -10.38
C ALA A 20 41.70 1.82 -11.61
N GLY A 21 40.41 2.04 -11.41
CA GLY A 21 39.49 2.27 -12.51
C GLY A 21 40.03 3.45 -13.31
N ALA A 22 40.23 3.28 -14.62
CA ALA A 22 40.59 4.39 -15.48
C ALA A 22 39.44 5.40 -15.43
N GLN A 23 39.67 6.56 -14.81
CA GLN A 23 38.64 7.58 -14.67
C GLN A 23 38.13 8.00 -16.05
N VAL A 24 36.82 7.97 -16.27
CA VAL A 24 36.21 8.38 -17.55
C VAL A 24 36.58 9.84 -17.80
N ARG A 25 37.51 10.06 -18.75
CA ARG A 25 37.92 11.41 -19.16
C ARG A 25 36.95 11.94 -20.20
N LEU A 26 36.31 13.07 -19.89
CA LEU A 26 35.46 13.76 -20.84
C LEU A 26 36.33 14.52 -21.86
N PRO A 27 35.98 14.47 -23.16
CA PRO A 27 36.62 15.30 -24.17
C PRO A 27 36.35 16.78 -23.90
N LEU A 28 37.34 17.62 -24.18
CA LEU A 28 37.19 19.07 -24.18
C LEU A 28 36.73 19.54 -25.57
N TYR A 29 35.75 20.43 -25.57
CA TYR A 29 35.23 21.04 -26.79
C TYR A 29 35.46 22.55 -26.75
N PRO A 30 35.81 23.18 -27.89
CA PRO A 30 35.96 24.63 -27.94
C PRO A 30 34.60 25.30 -27.78
N ASP A 31 34.56 26.45 -27.08
CA ASP A 31 33.31 27.19 -26.84
C ASP A 31 32.59 27.62 -28.13
N SER A 32 33.33 27.78 -29.23
CA SER A 32 32.80 28.10 -30.56
C SER A 32 31.89 27.01 -31.14
N LEU A 33 31.91 25.78 -30.59
CA LEU A 33 31.01 24.70 -30.98
C LEU A 33 29.57 24.94 -30.47
N PHE A 34 29.40 25.79 -29.46
CA PHE A 34 28.15 25.97 -28.75
C PHE A 34 27.51 27.32 -29.04
N SER A 35 26.16 27.37 -29.04
CA SER A 35 25.42 28.61 -29.27
C SER A 35 25.55 29.58 -28.09
N THR A 36 25.25 30.85 -28.33
CA THR A 36 25.15 31.86 -27.26
C THR A 36 24.11 31.46 -26.22
N TYR A 37 22.97 30.93 -26.66
CA TYR A 37 21.93 30.42 -25.77
C TYR A 37 22.42 29.24 -24.92
N TYR A 38 23.22 28.33 -25.49
CA TYR A 38 23.86 27.26 -24.70
C TYR A 38 24.73 27.84 -23.59
N GLN A 39 25.60 28.82 -23.91
CA GLN A 39 26.50 29.41 -22.92
C GLN A 39 25.72 30.10 -21.79
N GLN A 40 24.64 30.81 -22.13
CA GLN A 40 23.73 31.41 -21.13
C GLN A 40 23.11 30.36 -20.20
N ARG A 41 22.53 29.29 -20.77
CA ARG A 41 21.87 28.25 -19.98
C ARG A 41 22.85 27.42 -19.16
N ALA A 42 23.98 27.02 -19.74
CA ALA A 42 25.00 26.24 -19.06
C ALA A 42 25.63 27.01 -17.89
N THR A 43 25.90 28.31 -18.06
CA THR A 43 26.38 29.16 -16.96
C THR A 43 25.30 29.38 -15.91
N HIS A 44 24.05 29.61 -16.31
CA HIS A 44 22.94 29.75 -15.36
C HIS A 44 22.74 28.49 -14.51
N PHE A 45 22.73 27.29 -15.11
CA PHE A 45 22.58 26.03 -14.37
C PHE A 45 23.67 25.81 -13.32
N LYS A 46 24.91 26.24 -13.59
CA LYS A 46 26.03 26.22 -12.63
C LYS A 46 25.80 27.14 -11.42
N THR A 47 25.04 28.22 -11.59
CA THR A 47 24.73 29.18 -10.52
C THR A 47 23.50 28.80 -9.68
N LEU A 48 22.68 27.87 -10.16
CA LEU A 48 21.48 27.45 -9.44
C LEU A 48 21.81 26.63 -8.19
N PRO A 49 21.06 26.77 -7.09
CA PRO A 49 21.22 25.95 -5.90
C PRO A 49 21.14 24.44 -6.20
N GLN A 50 21.89 23.66 -5.44
CA GLN A 50 21.84 22.20 -5.48
C GLN A 50 20.92 21.69 -4.37
N THR A 51 20.00 20.80 -4.73
CA THR A 51 19.06 20.17 -3.81
C THR A 51 19.26 18.65 -3.80
N THR A 52 18.95 18.00 -2.69
CA THR A 52 19.07 16.54 -2.55
C THR A 52 17.86 15.84 -3.17
N GLY A 53 18.09 14.69 -3.82
CA GLY A 53 17.00 13.90 -4.41
C GLY A 53 16.50 14.44 -5.76
N ASP A 54 17.25 15.33 -6.41
CA ASP A 54 16.88 15.90 -7.71
C ASP A 54 16.63 14.81 -8.77
N ILE A 55 15.60 15.02 -9.60
CA ILE A 55 15.32 14.23 -10.80
C ILE A 55 15.60 15.12 -12.01
N ILE A 56 16.62 14.80 -12.79
CA ILE A 56 17.11 15.68 -13.86
C ILE A 56 16.62 15.21 -15.23
N PHE A 57 15.93 16.08 -15.96
CA PHE A 57 15.62 15.91 -17.38
C PHE A 57 16.70 16.60 -18.21
N LEU A 58 17.57 15.82 -18.84
CA LEU A 58 18.77 16.28 -19.54
C LEU A 58 18.59 16.10 -21.06
N GLY A 59 18.77 17.18 -21.83
CA GLY A 59 18.58 17.08 -23.27
C GLY A 59 18.70 18.39 -24.04
N ASN A 60 18.01 18.44 -25.17
CA ASN A 60 18.04 19.56 -26.13
C ASN A 60 16.78 20.45 -26.06
N SER A 61 16.41 21.11 -27.16
CA SER A 61 15.22 21.97 -27.28
C SER A 61 13.92 21.29 -26.91
N ILE A 62 13.77 20.00 -27.22
CA ILE A 62 12.54 19.27 -26.92
C ILE A 62 12.40 19.09 -25.40
N THR A 63 13.52 18.88 -24.70
CA THR A 63 13.56 18.85 -23.23
C THR A 63 13.45 20.24 -22.61
N ASP A 64 14.08 21.25 -23.22
CA ASP A 64 14.08 22.65 -22.76
C ASP A 64 12.65 23.24 -22.77
N GLY A 65 11.85 22.90 -23.78
CA GLY A 65 10.50 23.45 -23.99
C GLY A 65 9.39 22.97 -23.05
N ALA A 66 9.69 22.17 -22.02
CA ALA A 66 8.69 21.66 -21.08
C ALA A 66 8.89 22.13 -19.63
N GLU A 67 7.79 22.49 -18.99
CA GLU A 67 7.71 22.80 -17.57
C GLU A 67 7.58 21.50 -16.75
N TRP A 68 8.66 20.71 -16.68
CA TRP A 68 8.65 19.35 -16.15
C TRP A 68 8.19 19.24 -14.69
N ASN A 69 8.57 20.18 -13.83
CA ASN A 69 8.15 20.19 -12.42
C ASN A 69 6.65 20.39 -12.26
N GLU A 70 6.05 21.33 -13.01
CA GLU A 70 4.61 21.58 -13.01
C GLU A 70 3.85 20.41 -13.64
N LEU A 71 4.36 19.89 -14.75
CA LEU A 71 3.76 18.77 -15.47
C LEU A 71 3.63 17.51 -14.60
N PHE A 72 4.63 17.24 -13.75
CA PHE A 72 4.63 16.11 -12.82
C PHE A 72 4.13 16.46 -11.40
N GLY A 73 3.99 17.74 -11.06
CA GLY A 73 3.63 18.18 -9.71
C GLY A 73 4.71 17.92 -8.66
N ASP A 74 5.99 17.92 -9.04
CA ASP A 74 7.12 17.63 -8.16
C ASP A 74 8.27 18.63 -8.35
N TYR A 75 8.57 19.40 -7.30
CA TYR A 75 9.60 20.43 -7.31
C TYR A 75 11.03 19.88 -7.35
N HIS A 76 11.26 18.59 -7.06
CA HIS A 76 12.57 17.95 -7.20
C HIS A 76 12.95 17.72 -8.66
N ILE A 77 11.98 17.79 -9.59
CA ILE A 77 12.25 17.64 -11.02
C ILE A 77 12.89 18.92 -11.57
N LYS A 78 14.06 18.78 -12.19
CA LYS A 78 14.84 19.89 -12.74
C LYS A 78 15.00 19.76 -14.25
N ASN A 79 14.57 20.79 -14.98
CA ASN A 79 14.81 20.89 -16.42
C ASN A 79 16.27 21.30 -16.69
N ARG A 80 17.03 20.46 -17.38
CA ARG A 80 18.39 20.73 -17.87
C ARG A 80 18.47 20.54 -19.39
N GLY A 81 17.37 20.78 -20.09
CA GLY A 81 17.35 20.96 -21.53
C GLY A 81 18.02 22.26 -21.97
N ILE A 82 18.63 22.24 -23.16
CA ILE A 82 19.13 23.45 -23.81
C ILE A 82 18.76 23.41 -25.30
N SER A 83 18.05 24.43 -25.78
CA SER A 83 17.72 24.56 -27.20
C SER A 83 18.93 24.49 -28.13
N GLY A 84 18.83 23.66 -29.17
CA GLY A 84 19.90 23.42 -30.15
C GLY A 84 21.09 22.59 -29.66
N ASP A 85 21.06 22.08 -28.42
CA ASP A 85 22.15 21.29 -27.83
C ASP A 85 22.37 19.96 -28.56
N VAL A 86 23.60 19.47 -28.51
CA VAL A 86 24.07 18.21 -29.11
C VAL A 86 24.73 17.35 -28.04
N SER A 87 25.01 16.08 -28.32
CA SER A 87 25.64 15.18 -27.35
C SER A 87 26.98 15.72 -26.79
N ALA A 88 27.76 16.43 -27.62
CA ALA A 88 28.99 17.10 -27.20
C ALA A 88 28.76 18.24 -26.17
N GLY A 89 27.66 18.99 -26.28
CA GLY A 89 27.33 20.04 -25.32
C GLY A 89 26.85 19.47 -24.00
N VAL A 90 26.05 18.39 -24.03
CA VAL A 90 25.71 17.63 -22.82
C VAL A 90 26.97 17.12 -22.12
N ILE A 91 27.94 16.56 -22.86
CA ILE A 91 29.23 16.13 -22.31
C ILE A 91 29.99 17.31 -21.65
N ALA A 92 30.06 18.46 -22.30
CA ALA A 92 30.79 19.62 -21.80
C ALA A 92 30.23 20.18 -20.47
N ARG A 93 28.93 20.00 -20.20
CA ARG A 93 28.29 20.40 -18.93
C ARG A 93 27.98 19.24 -17.99
N LEU A 94 28.37 18.01 -18.32
CA LEU A 94 28.04 16.83 -17.53
C LEU A 94 28.58 16.85 -16.09
N PRO A 95 29.78 17.41 -15.80
CA PRO A 95 30.26 17.52 -14.42
C PRO A 95 29.31 18.32 -13.52
N GLU A 96 28.64 19.35 -14.06
CA GLU A 96 27.65 20.13 -13.31
C GLU A 96 26.45 19.27 -12.90
N VAL A 97 25.98 18.40 -13.78
CA VAL A 97 24.87 17.46 -13.50
C VAL A 97 25.31 16.39 -12.49
N ALA A 98 26.47 15.77 -12.72
CA ALA A 98 26.98 14.68 -11.89
C ALA A 98 27.27 15.11 -10.45
N ASN A 99 27.86 16.30 -10.26
CA ASN A 99 28.23 16.81 -8.94
C ASN A 99 27.03 17.04 -8.02
N ARG A 100 25.82 17.19 -8.59
CA ARG A 100 24.56 17.32 -7.83
C ARG A 100 24.10 16.02 -7.19
N LYS A 101 24.66 14.88 -7.61
CA LYS A 101 24.25 13.53 -7.19
C LYS A 101 22.74 13.32 -7.29
N PRO A 102 22.12 13.53 -8.47
CA PRO A 102 20.68 13.40 -8.64
C PRO A 102 20.23 11.97 -8.34
N ALA A 103 19.02 11.80 -7.83
CA ALA A 103 18.43 10.47 -7.67
C ALA A 103 18.26 9.79 -9.03
N LYS A 104 17.85 10.56 -10.05
CA LYS A 104 17.56 10.06 -11.40
C LYS A 104 17.98 11.05 -12.48
N VAL A 105 18.41 10.54 -13.63
CA VAL A 105 18.66 11.32 -14.85
C VAL A 105 17.91 10.70 -16.02
N PHE A 106 17.08 11.50 -16.68
CA PHE A 106 16.37 11.15 -17.91
C PHE A 106 17.02 11.87 -19.09
N LEU A 107 17.73 11.14 -19.94
CA LEU A 107 18.50 11.68 -21.07
C LEU A 107 17.75 11.48 -22.39
N LEU A 108 17.50 12.57 -23.12
CA LEU A 108 17.11 12.54 -24.53
C LEU A 108 17.97 13.52 -25.35
N ILE A 109 18.77 13.01 -26.27
CA ILE A 109 19.67 13.82 -27.11
C ILE A 109 19.92 13.12 -28.45
N GLY A 110 20.34 13.85 -29.48
CA GLY A 110 20.87 13.25 -30.72
C GLY A 110 20.25 13.73 -32.03
N VAL A 111 19.01 14.23 -32.05
CA VAL A 111 18.39 14.69 -33.31
C VAL A 111 19.19 15.85 -33.94
N ASN A 112 19.73 16.75 -33.11
CA ASN A 112 20.59 17.84 -33.57
C ASN A 112 21.94 17.34 -34.08
N ASP A 113 22.54 16.32 -33.44
CA ASP A 113 23.78 15.68 -33.90
C ASP A 113 23.60 15.10 -35.31
N LEU A 114 22.51 14.35 -35.54
CA LEU A 114 22.19 13.77 -36.84
C LEU A 114 21.95 14.86 -37.90
N SER A 115 21.32 15.98 -37.53
CA SER A 115 21.12 17.14 -38.41
C SER A 115 22.44 17.80 -38.83
N ARG A 116 23.48 17.69 -37.98
CA ARG A 116 24.85 18.17 -38.23
C ARG A 116 25.78 17.09 -38.79
N ASN A 117 25.20 16.01 -39.34
CA ASN A 117 25.90 14.89 -39.97
C ASN A 117 26.86 14.11 -39.06
N VAL A 118 26.65 14.13 -37.74
CA VAL A 118 27.27 13.16 -36.84
C VAL A 118 26.71 11.78 -37.17
N THR A 119 27.58 10.76 -37.27
CA THR A 119 27.14 9.41 -37.58
C THR A 119 26.40 8.77 -36.41
N PRO A 120 25.44 7.85 -36.66
CA PRO A 120 24.78 7.07 -35.61
C PRO A 120 25.76 6.45 -34.59
N ASP A 121 26.87 5.87 -35.05
CA ASP A 121 27.89 5.26 -34.17
C ASP A 121 28.56 6.25 -33.23
N SER A 122 28.93 7.43 -33.76
CA SER A 122 29.55 8.47 -32.93
C SER A 122 28.58 9.04 -31.90
N LEU A 123 27.30 9.20 -32.29
CA LEU A 123 26.27 9.64 -31.36
C LEU A 123 26.02 8.62 -30.24
N VAL A 124 25.87 7.33 -30.59
CA VAL A 124 25.70 6.25 -29.60
C VAL A 124 26.90 6.21 -28.66
N LYS A 125 28.13 6.32 -29.17
CA LYS A 125 29.35 6.42 -28.35
C LYS A 125 29.29 7.59 -27.36
N ASN A 126 28.84 8.76 -27.78
CA ASN A 126 28.73 9.92 -26.89
C ASN A 126 27.67 9.70 -25.80
N ILE A 127 26.51 9.11 -26.13
CA ILE A 127 25.46 8.81 -25.15
C ILE A 127 25.95 7.76 -24.12
N MET A 128 26.67 6.73 -24.58
CA MET A 128 27.28 5.74 -23.69
C MET A 128 28.35 6.36 -22.78
N LEU A 129 29.13 7.33 -23.29
CA LEU A 129 30.09 8.09 -22.48
C LEU A 129 29.39 8.89 -21.38
N ILE A 130 28.27 9.56 -21.70
CA ILE A 130 27.46 10.31 -20.72
C ILE A 130 26.97 9.37 -19.61
N ALA A 131 26.38 8.23 -19.97
CA ALA A 131 25.88 7.25 -19.01
C ALA A 131 27.00 6.66 -18.13
N GLY A 132 28.14 6.33 -18.73
CA GLY A 132 29.31 5.79 -18.03
C GLY A 132 29.90 6.78 -17.03
N TYR A 133 30.03 8.05 -17.41
CA TYR A 133 30.53 9.10 -16.52
C TYR A 133 29.60 9.32 -15.32
N LEU A 134 28.28 9.36 -15.52
CA LEU A 134 27.30 9.49 -14.43
C LEU A 134 27.39 8.31 -13.45
N HIS A 135 27.54 7.09 -13.96
CA HIS A 135 27.71 5.90 -13.12
C HIS A 135 28.98 5.93 -12.26
N GLU A 136 30.07 6.46 -12.79
CA GLU A 136 31.33 6.54 -12.07
C GLU A 136 31.31 7.65 -11.00
N THR A 137 30.79 8.83 -11.36
CA THR A 137 30.84 10.04 -10.53
C THR A 137 29.67 10.17 -9.55
N SER A 138 28.53 9.55 -9.87
CA SER A 138 27.35 9.47 -9.01
C SER A 138 26.74 8.06 -9.04
N PRO A 139 27.36 7.07 -8.37
CA PRO A 139 26.97 5.65 -8.48
C PRO A 139 25.56 5.30 -8.01
N ALA A 140 24.93 6.16 -7.20
CA ALA A 140 23.56 5.99 -6.73
C ALA A 140 22.51 6.53 -7.73
N THR A 141 22.92 7.32 -8.71
CA THR A 141 22.03 7.89 -9.73
C THR A 141 21.52 6.81 -10.67
N GLN A 142 20.20 6.73 -10.82
CA GLN A 142 19.57 5.89 -11.84
C GLN A 142 19.55 6.64 -13.18
N VAL A 143 20.13 6.05 -14.22
CA VAL A 143 20.23 6.68 -15.55
C VAL A 143 19.25 6.02 -16.51
N TYR A 144 18.39 6.85 -17.10
CA TYR A 144 17.39 6.47 -18.10
C TYR A 144 17.73 7.14 -19.44
N VAL A 145 17.99 6.35 -20.47
CA VAL A 145 18.22 6.84 -21.84
C VAL A 145 16.97 6.61 -22.65
N GLN A 146 16.47 7.68 -23.25
CA GLN A 146 15.23 7.67 -24.02
C GLN A 146 15.53 7.57 -25.51
N SER A 147 14.69 6.84 -26.23
CA SER A 147 14.72 6.84 -27.69
C SER A 147 14.55 8.26 -28.25
N ILE A 148 15.29 8.60 -29.31
CA ILE A 148 15.08 9.83 -30.07
C ILE A 148 13.69 9.78 -30.72
N LEU A 149 12.92 10.87 -30.59
CA LEU A 149 11.58 11.00 -31.14
C LEU A 149 11.57 10.92 -32.68
N PRO A 150 10.47 10.46 -33.30
CA PRO A 150 10.31 10.54 -34.75
C PRO A 150 10.23 12.00 -35.21
N VAL A 151 10.36 12.20 -36.52
CA VAL A 151 10.27 13.51 -37.17
C VAL A 151 9.30 13.43 -38.35
N ASN A 152 8.78 14.57 -38.80
CA ASN A 152 7.83 14.62 -39.91
C ASN A 152 8.13 15.78 -40.87
N LYS A 153 8.34 15.45 -42.14
CA LYS A 153 8.67 16.43 -43.19
C LYS A 153 7.47 17.22 -43.73
N ILE A 154 6.23 16.87 -43.37
CA ILE A 154 5.00 17.48 -43.93
C ILE A 154 4.94 19.00 -43.75
N TYR A 155 5.61 19.54 -42.73
CA TYR A 155 5.61 20.96 -42.41
C TYR A 155 6.64 21.79 -43.19
N ASN A 156 7.53 21.15 -43.96
CA ASN A 156 8.64 21.80 -44.69
C ASN A 156 9.51 22.72 -43.79
N LYS A 157 9.64 22.38 -42.51
CA LYS A 157 10.53 23.04 -41.54
C LYS A 157 11.61 22.07 -41.10
N PHE A 158 12.75 22.62 -40.65
CA PHE A 158 13.89 21.84 -40.13
C PHE A 158 14.33 20.69 -41.06
N GLY A 159 14.46 20.93 -42.37
CA GLY A 159 14.71 19.86 -43.36
C GLY A 159 15.95 19.00 -43.09
N THR A 160 16.99 19.57 -42.46
CA THR A 160 18.18 18.83 -42.03
C THR A 160 17.90 17.83 -40.91
N HIS A 161 16.82 18.04 -40.14
CA HIS A 161 16.35 17.17 -39.07
C HIS A 161 15.29 16.20 -39.59
N THR A 162 14.26 16.71 -40.29
CA THR A 162 13.09 15.92 -40.69
C THR A 162 13.38 14.87 -41.77
N GLY A 163 14.57 14.89 -42.39
CA GLY A 163 15.09 13.85 -43.26
C GLY A 163 15.87 12.71 -42.58
N LYS A 164 15.92 12.64 -41.24
CA LYS A 164 16.81 11.72 -40.49
C LYS A 164 16.13 10.48 -39.91
N SER A 165 14.91 10.12 -40.33
CA SER A 165 14.15 9.00 -39.74
C SER A 165 14.90 7.67 -39.74
N ALA A 166 15.63 7.33 -40.82
CA ALA A 166 16.41 6.09 -40.89
C ALA A 166 17.56 6.07 -39.87
N GLN A 167 18.31 7.17 -39.76
CA GLN A 167 19.39 7.29 -38.78
C GLN A 167 18.85 7.29 -37.34
N ILE A 168 17.68 7.90 -37.09
CA ILE A 168 17.01 7.87 -35.78
C ILE A 168 16.68 6.43 -35.38
N ALA A 169 16.09 5.65 -36.29
CA ALA A 169 15.79 4.23 -36.04
C ALA A 169 17.05 3.41 -35.73
N GLU A 170 18.13 3.65 -36.49
CA GLU A 170 19.43 3.01 -36.26
C GLU A 170 20.01 3.34 -34.87
N VAL A 171 20.00 4.61 -34.46
CA VAL A 171 20.48 5.05 -33.14
C VAL A 171 19.65 4.42 -32.04
N ASN A 172 18.31 4.46 -32.15
CA ASN A 172 17.41 3.90 -31.15
C ASN A 172 17.64 2.39 -30.94
N SER A 173 17.78 1.64 -32.04
CA SER A 173 18.11 0.21 -31.97
C SER A 173 19.45 -0.05 -31.28
N LYS A 174 20.48 0.73 -31.63
CA LYS A 174 21.81 0.61 -31.00
C LYS A 174 21.80 0.96 -29.51
N LEU A 175 21.10 2.02 -29.10
CA LEU A 175 20.94 2.37 -27.69
C LEU A 175 20.23 1.25 -26.90
N GLN A 176 19.17 0.68 -27.45
CA GLN A 176 18.49 -0.45 -26.81
C GLN A 176 19.43 -1.65 -26.60
N MET A 177 20.22 -2.02 -27.62
CA MET A 177 21.16 -3.14 -27.53
C MET A 177 22.29 -2.91 -26.53
N GLN A 178 22.72 -1.65 -26.34
CA GLN A 178 23.87 -1.31 -25.50
C GLN A 178 23.53 -1.03 -24.03
N ALA A 179 22.24 -0.98 -23.68
CA ALA A 179 21.76 -0.56 -22.36
C ALA A 179 22.38 -1.36 -21.19
N ALA A 180 22.28 -2.70 -21.26
CA ALA A 180 22.80 -3.57 -20.20
C ALA A 180 24.33 -3.44 -20.01
N GLY A 181 25.08 -3.34 -21.12
CA GLY A 181 26.54 -3.20 -21.09
C GLY A 181 27.04 -1.86 -20.52
N HIS A 182 26.19 -0.84 -20.52
CA HIS A 182 26.53 0.52 -20.08
C HIS A 182 25.68 1.00 -18.90
N ARG A 183 25.00 0.06 -18.22
CA ARG A 183 24.30 0.23 -16.94
C ARG A 183 23.15 1.26 -16.91
N TYR A 184 22.61 1.66 -18.06
CA TYR A 184 21.41 2.50 -18.10
C TYR A 184 20.16 1.70 -18.44
N VAL A 185 18.99 2.25 -18.09
CA VAL A 185 17.69 1.74 -18.52
C VAL A 185 17.28 2.43 -19.82
N TYR A 186 17.06 1.67 -20.89
CA TYR A 186 16.54 2.22 -22.13
C TYR A 186 15.01 2.31 -22.08
N ILE A 187 14.46 3.48 -22.41
CA ILE A 187 13.02 3.71 -22.51
C ILE A 187 12.67 4.02 -23.97
N ASN A 188 11.93 3.12 -24.61
CA ASN A 188 11.38 3.39 -25.93
C ASN A 188 10.12 4.25 -25.79
N ILE A 189 10.26 5.55 -26.10
CA ILE A 189 9.13 6.46 -26.23
C ILE A 189 8.74 6.70 -27.70
N HIS A 190 9.66 6.45 -28.64
CA HIS A 190 9.53 6.77 -30.07
C HIS A 190 8.22 6.24 -30.66
N ASP A 191 7.90 4.98 -30.41
CA ASP A 191 6.74 4.29 -30.98
C ASP A 191 5.41 5.00 -30.66
N ALA A 192 5.28 5.56 -29.45
CA ALA A 192 4.06 6.26 -29.02
C ALA A 192 3.84 7.59 -29.77
N PHE A 193 4.88 8.14 -30.38
CA PHE A 193 4.85 9.38 -31.16
C PHE A 193 4.76 9.13 -32.68
N CYS A 194 4.89 7.87 -33.12
CA CYS A 194 4.76 7.50 -34.52
C CYS A 194 3.30 7.42 -34.97
N GLY A 195 3.02 7.92 -36.17
CA GLY A 195 1.82 7.57 -36.92
C GLY A 195 1.96 6.21 -37.61
N PRO A 196 0.91 5.75 -38.32
CA PRO A 196 0.97 4.51 -39.11
C PRO A 196 2.09 4.49 -40.18
N ASP A 197 2.56 5.66 -40.58
CA ASP A 197 3.67 5.88 -41.54
C ASP A 197 5.06 5.90 -40.87
N GLY A 198 5.14 5.73 -39.54
CA GLY A 198 6.38 5.81 -38.76
C GLY A 198 6.93 7.24 -38.61
N LEU A 199 6.18 8.27 -39.02
CA LEU A 199 6.56 9.67 -38.85
C LEU A 199 5.95 10.26 -37.58
N LEU A 200 6.49 11.40 -37.13
CA LEU A 200 5.91 12.11 -35.98
C LEU A 200 4.46 12.49 -36.26
N ARG A 201 3.56 12.07 -35.36
CA ARG A 201 2.12 12.32 -35.46
C ARG A 201 1.81 13.81 -35.63
N PRO A 202 1.05 14.21 -36.67
CA PRO A 202 0.69 15.61 -36.88
C PRO A 202 -0.09 16.25 -35.74
N ASP A 203 -0.87 15.46 -34.97
CA ASP A 203 -1.63 16.01 -33.84
C ASP A 203 -0.76 16.38 -32.63
N LEU A 204 0.51 15.94 -32.59
CA LEU A 204 1.44 16.17 -31.48
C LEU A 204 2.52 17.21 -31.79
N THR A 205 2.58 17.74 -33.01
CA THR A 205 3.60 18.71 -33.44
C THR A 205 2.98 19.85 -34.25
N ASN A 206 3.70 20.95 -34.43
CA ASN A 206 3.34 22.08 -35.30
C ASN A 206 4.43 22.40 -36.35
N ASP A 207 5.55 21.68 -36.33
CA ASP A 207 6.69 21.92 -37.20
C ASP A 207 7.42 20.65 -37.65
N GLY A 208 7.00 19.47 -37.19
CA GLY A 208 7.58 18.18 -37.56
C GLY A 208 8.78 17.76 -36.72
N LEU A 209 9.15 18.52 -35.68
CA LEU A 209 10.28 18.25 -34.81
C LEU A 209 9.93 18.44 -33.32
N HIS A 210 9.30 19.57 -32.97
CA HIS A 210 8.97 19.93 -31.60
C HIS A 210 7.55 19.48 -31.22
N LEU A 211 7.32 19.27 -29.92
CA LEU A 211 6.05 18.81 -29.40
C LEU A 211 5.13 19.97 -29.01
N LYS A 212 3.83 19.78 -29.21
CA LYS A 212 2.78 20.57 -28.55
C LYS A 212 2.49 20.03 -27.15
N GLY A 213 1.65 20.73 -26.39
CA GLY A 213 1.25 20.34 -25.03
C GLY A 213 0.76 18.89 -24.93
N GLU A 214 -0.04 18.42 -25.88
CA GLU A 214 -0.52 17.03 -25.90
C GLU A 214 0.60 16.01 -26.06
N GLY A 215 1.65 16.36 -26.80
CA GLY A 215 2.86 15.53 -26.94
C GLY A 215 3.59 15.40 -25.61
N TYR A 216 3.70 16.48 -24.84
CA TYR A 216 4.31 16.46 -23.51
C TYR A 216 3.49 15.69 -22.48
N LEU A 217 2.16 15.68 -22.57
CA LEU A 217 1.31 14.82 -21.74
C LEU A 217 1.62 13.34 -21.99
N ILE A 218 1.68 12.91 -23.25
CA ILE A 218 2.05 11.52 -23.59
C ILE A 218 3.46 11.19 -23.09
N TRP A 219 4.40 12.13 -23.25
CA TRP A 219 5.76 11.94 -22.76
C TRP A 219 5.79 11.74 -21.24
N LYS A 220 5.10 12.60 -20.48
CA LYS A 220 4.92 12.44 -19.03
C LYS A 220 4.40 11.04 -18.70
N HIS A 221 3.36 10.59 -19.39
CA HIS A 221 2.73 9.29 -19.14
C HIS A 221 3.70 8.11 -19.28
N LEU A 222 4.51 8.11 -20.33
CA LEU A 222 5.49 7.05 -20.58
C LEU A 222 6.61 7.03 -19.53
N LEU A 223 6.95 8.19 -18.96
CA LEU A 223 7.99 8.31 -17.95
C LEU A 223 7.48 8.18 -16.52
N TYR A 224 6.18 8.35 -16.28
CA TYR A 224 5.55 8.33 -14.96
C TYR A 224 5.98 7.15 -14.06
N PRO A 225 5.94 5.87 -14.52
CA PRO A 225 6.37 4.76 -13.68
C PRO A 225 7.85 4.84 -13.29
N TYR A 226 8.71 5.34 -14.18
CA TYR A 226 10.14 5.48 -13.91
C TYR A 226 10.44 6.66 -12.98
N VAL A 227 9.71 7.77 -13.10
CA VAL A 227 9.86 8.94 -12.21
C VAL A 227 9.49 8.55 -10.78
N PHE A 228 8.42 7.78 -10.60
CA PHE A 228 7.88 7.45 -9.28
C PHE A 228 8.23 6.04 -8.76
N ASN A 229 9.05 5.25 -9.47
CA ASN A 229 9.41 3.86 -9.12
C ASN A 229 8.20 2.90 -9.04
N LEU A 230 7.22 3.08 -9.91
CA LEU A 230 6.03 2.25 -9.98
C LEU A 230 6.22 1.08 -10.96
N GLN A 231 5.31 0.12 -10.91
CA GLN A 231 5.18 -0.88 -11.96
C GLN A 231 4.90 -0.23 -13.33
N LEU A 232 5.41 -0.84 -14.41
CA LEU A 232 5.24 -0.31 -15.77
C LEU A 232 3.78 -0.29 -16.22
N LYS A 233 3.02 -1.32 -15.82
CA LYS A 233 1.56 -1.35 -15.96
C LYS A 233 0.92 -0.93 -14.64
N PRO A 234 -0.21 -0.22 -14.65
CA PRO A 234 -0.90 0.17 -13.43
C PRO A 234 -1.16 -1.03 -12.50
N ALA A 235 -0.78 -0.88 -11.23
CA ALA A 235 -1.07 -1.87 -10.20
C ALA A 235 -2.57 -1.88 -9.90
N LEU A 236 -3.24 -3.01 -10.12
CA LEU A 236 -4.66 -3.19 -9.77
C LEU A 236 -4.82 -3.96 -8.46
N LEU A 237 -5.61 -3.43 -7.54
CA LEU A 237 -5.91 -4.07 -6.26
C LEU A 237 -7.38 -3.80 -5.89
N PRO A 238 -8.21 -4.82 -5.63
CA PRO A 238 -7.93 -6.23 -5.85
C PRO A 238 -7.54 -6.55 -7.29
N GLY A 239 -6.67 -7.53 -7.47
CA GLY A 239 -6.34 -8.05 -8.79
C GLY A 239 -7.60 -8.63 -9.46
N PRO A 240 -7.84 -8.37 -10.75
CA PRO A 240 -9.02 -8.90 -11.43
C PRO A 240 -8.95 -10.43 -11.59
N GLN A 241 -10.11 -11.06 -11.83
CA GLN A 241 -10.20 -12.48 -12.16
C GLN A 241 -9.58 -12.80 -13.53
N SER A 242 -9.77 -11.94 -14.52
CA SER A 242 -9.10 -12.00 -15.82
C SER A 242 -8.68 -10.61 -16.28
N LEU A 243 -7.43 -10.48 -16.72
CA LEU A 243 -6.86 -9.28 -17.30
C LEU A 243 -5.98 -9.67 -18.48
N LYS A 244 -6.24 -9.06 -19.63
CA LYS A 244 -5.39 -9.15 -20.82
C LYS A 244 -4.99 -7.75 -21.24
N TRP A 245 -3.70 -7.45 -21.14
CA TRP A 245 -3.14 -6.24 -21.73
C TRP A 245 -3.16 -6.34 -23.25
N MET A 246 -3.56 -5.25 -23.90
CA MET A 246 -3.58 -5.10 -25.36
C MET A 246 -2.63 -3.97 -25.76
N GLN A 247 -2.39 -3.85 -27.07
CA GLN A 247 -1.62 -2.73 -27.61
C GLN A 247 -2.52 -1.49 -27.77
N GLY A 248 -1.94 -0.31 -27.55
CA GLY A 248 -2.61 0.98 -27.72
C GLY A 248 -2.82 1.73 -26.42
N LEU A 249 -3.09 3.03 -26.54
CA LEU A 249 -3.35 3.94 -25.43
C LEU A 249 -4.66 4.71 -25.66
N PHE A 250 -5.58 4.66 -24.70
CA PHE A 250 -6.74 5.54 -24.69
C PHE A 250 -6.32 6.95 -24.19
N PRO A 251 -6.53 8.02 -24.96
CA PRO A 251 -6.13 9.38 -24.57
C PRO A 251 -7.16 9.99 -23.61
N PHE A 252 -7.10 9.63 -22.33
CA PHE A 252 -8.04 10.11 -21.31
C PHE A 252 -8.09 11.64 -21.21
N TYR A 253 -6.96 12.32 -21.37
CA TYR A 253 -6.89 13.79 -21.41
C TYR A 253 -7.73 14.46 -22.53
N LYS A 254 -8.16 13.70 -23.56
CA LYS A 254 -9.08 14.16 -24.61
C LYS A 254 -10.52 13.67 -24.42
N CYS A 255 -10.77 12.85 -23.39
CA CYS A 255 -12.08 12.27 -23.14
C CYS A 255 -13.04 13.35 -22.62
N SER A 256 -14.11 13.59 -23.38
CA SER A 256 -15.09 14.66 -23.12
C SER A 256 -16.54 14.19 -23.17
N ALA A 257 -16.77 12.88 -23.31
CA ALA A 257 -18.10 12.31 -23.46
C ALA A 257 -18.30 11.08 -22.57
N ILE A 258 -19.42 11.06 -21.84
CA ILE A 258 -19.93 9.90 -21.12
C ILE A 258 -21.24 9.47 -21.79
N ILE A 259 -21.33 8.21 -22.18
CA ILE A 259 -22.57 7.57 -22.62
C ILE A 259 -22.97 6.58 -21.55
N ALA A 260 -24.22 6.59 -21.13
CA ALA A 260 -24.72 5.60 -20.19
C ALA A 260 -26.16 5.21 -20.50
N ASP A 261 -26.48 3.94 -20.25
CA ASP A 261 -27.85 3.46 -20.22
C ASP A 261 -28.65 4.15 -19.10
N LYS A 262 -29.98 4.17 -19.25
CA LYS A 262 -30.88 4.69 -18.22
C LYS A 262 -30.71 3.92 -16.91
N GLY A 263 -30.74 4.62 -15.77
CA GLY A 263 -30.63 4.03 -14.43
C GLY A 263 -29.23 4.10 -13.80
N LEU A 264 -28.24 4.66 -14.49
CA LEU A 264 -26.85 4.80 -14.02
C LEU A 264 -26.51 6.23 -13.55
N VAL A 265 -27.49 6.95 -12.97
CA VAL A 265 -27.33 8.38 -12.61
C VAL A 265 -26.16 8.59 -11.64
N ASN A 266 -26.06 7.74 -10.61
CA ASN A 266 -24.98 7.80 -9.63
C ASN A 266 -23.61 7.55 -10.28
N GLU A 267 -23.50 6.50 -11.11
CA GLU A 267 -22.25 6.10 -11.76
C GLU A 267 -21.79 7.13 -12.79
N VAL A 268 -22.73 7.77 -13.49
CA VAL A 268 -22.43 8.93 -14.36
C VAL A 268 -21.89 10.08 -13.53
N GLY A 269 -22.52 10.42 -12.40
CA GLY A 269 -22.03 11.48 -11.51
C GLY A 269 -20.60 11.24 -11.00
N VAL A 270 -20.25 9.99 -10.68
CA VAL A 270 -18.86 9.61 -10.31
C VAL A 270 -17.89 9.87 -11.46
N LEU A 271 -18.26 9.52 -12.70
CA LEU A 271 -17.42 9.79 -13.87
C LEU A 271 -17.33 11.28 -14.22
N GLU A 272 -18.42 12.04 -14.03
CA GLU A 272 -18.40 13.50 -14.23
C GLU A 272 -17.43 14.18 -13.27
N GLN A 273 -17.39 13.74 -12.01
CA GLN A 273 -16.39 14.23 -11.05
C GLN A 273 -14.97 13.89 -11.49
N LEU A 274 -14.73 12.66 -11.96
CA LEU A 274 -13.43 12.21 -12.47
C LEU A 274 -12.99 12.98 -13.73
N LEU A 275 -13.93 13.33 -14.61
CA LEU A 275 -13.70 14.04 -15.87
C LEU A 275 -13.87 15.55 -15.78
N LYS A 276 -14.08 16.10 -14.58
CA LYS A 276 -14.37 17.54 -14.37
C LYS A 276 -13.31 18.44 -14.99
N ALA A 277 -12.03 18.07 -14.87
CA ALA A 277 -10.92 18.83 -15.45
C ALA A 277 -10.91 18.85 -17.00
N ASN A 278 -11.54 17.85 -17.63
CA ASN A 278 -11.60 17.72 -19.08
C ASN A 278 -12.84 18.39 -19.69
N GLY A 279 -13.72 18.99 -18.86
CA GLY A 279 -14.97 19.60 -19.30
C GLY A 279 -15.95 18.60 -19.91
N ALA A 280 -15.89 17.32 -19.52
CA ALA A 280 -16.76 16.29 -20.07
C ALA A 280 -18.23 16.51 -19.69
N GLN A 281 -19.12 16.05 -20.56
CA GLN A 281 -20.58 16.09 -20.35
C GLN A 281 -21.20 14.72 -20.64
N TYR A 282 -22.32 14.42 -19.98
CA TYR A 282 -23.19 13.32 -20.37
C TYR A 282 -23.80 13.58 -21.75
N ILE A 283 -23.70 12.60 -22.65
CA ILE A 283 -24.24 12.68 -24.02
C ILE A 283 -25.14 11.47 -24.27
N SER A 284 -26.33 11.70 -24.84
CA SER A 284 -27.21 10.63 -25.30
C SER A 284 -26.58 9.85 -26.47
N GLN A 285 -27.06 8.62 -26.72
CA GLN A 285 -26.42 7.62 -27.58
C GLN A 285 -26.16 8.05 -29.05
N ASP A 286 -26.77 9.16 -29.54
CA ASP A 286 -26.84 9.50 -30.97
C ASP A 286 -25.82 10.55 -31.46
N SER A 287 -24.88 11.04 -30.63
CA SER A 287 -23.92 12.05 -31.09
C SER A 287 -22.51 11.91 -30.52
N ILE A 288 -21.62 11.23 -31.23
CA ILE A 288 -20.18 11.27 -30.94
C ILE A 288 -19.44 11.56 -32.23
N GLY A 289 -18.98 12.79 -32.38
CA GLY A 289 -18.14 13.23 -33.52
C GLY A 289 -16.71 12.68 -33.46
N GLY A 290 -16.55 11.36 -33.30
CA GLY A 290 -15.26 10.67 -33.31
C GLY A 290 -14.33 10.95 -32.11
N LYS A 291 -14.81 11.65 -31.07
CA LYS A 291 -14.03 11.94 -29.85
C LYS A 291 -13.92 10.70 -28.93
N PRO A 292 -12.83 10.56 -28.15
CA PRO A 292 -12.72 9.53 -27.14
C PRO A 292 -13.83 9.63 -26.09
N TYR A 293 -14.43 8.49 -25.72
CA TYR A 293 -15.58 8.45 -24.81
C TYR A 293 -15.52 7.28 -23.82
N ILE A 294 -16.29 7.40 -22.74
CA ILE A 294 -16.57 6.31 -21.81
C ILE A 294 -18.03 5.87 -22.00
N LYS A 295 -18.28 4.57 -22.17
CA LYS A 295 -19.61 4.01 -22.28
C LYS A 295 -19.91 3.06 -21.12
N LEU A 296 -21.02 3.29 -20.43
CA LEU A 296 -21.57 2.45 -19.38
C LEU A 296 -22.81 1.72 -19.90
N THR A 297 -22.86 0.40 -19.80
CA THR A 297 -23.94 -0.42 -20.36
C THR A 297 -24.46 -1.42 -19.33
N LEU A 298 -25.78 -1.41 -19.08
CA LEU A 298 -26.41 -2.48 -18.30
C LEU A 298 -26.64 -3.67 -19.22
N GLY A 299 -25.86 -4.74 -19.01
CA GLY A 299 -25.82 -5.89 -19.90
C GLY A 299 -25.27 -7.12 -19.21
N ARG A 300 -25.58 -8.30 -19.77
CA ARG A 300 -25.25 -9.56 -19.12
C ARG A 300 -23.74 -9.85 -19.11
N VAL A 301 -23.14 -9.91 -17.93
CA VAL A 301 -21.78 -10.40 -17.70
C VAL A 301 -21.85 -11.72 -16.94
N LYS A 302 -21.31 -12.79 -17.53
CA LYS A 302 -21.31 -14.12 -16.88
C LYS A 302 -20.21 -14.17 -15.82
N ALA A 303 -20.58 -14.55 -14.61
CA ALA A 303 -19.66 -14.85 -13.52
C ALA A 303 -20.12 -16.12 -12.79
N PRO A 304 -19.20 -16.94 -12.25
CA PRO A 304 -19.55 -18.16 -11.50
C PRO A 304 -20.24 -17.85 -10.16
N HIS A 305 -19.95 -16.70 -9.56
CA HIS A 305 -20.48 -16.27 -8.26
C HIS A 305 -20.70 -14.74 -8.27
N ASN A 306 -21.58 -14.26 -7.38
CA ASN A 306 -21.79 -12.83 -7.10
C ASN A 306 -21.96 -11.97 -8.38
N GLN A 307 -22.72 -12.49 -9.35
CA GLN A 307 -22.86 -11.91 -10.68
C GLN A 307 -23.38 -10.46 -10.66
N GLU A 308 -24.13 -10.06 -9.64
CA GLU A 308 -24.66 -8.70 -9.51
C GLU A 308 -23.54 -7.64 -9.45
N GLU A 309 -22.35 -8.03 -8.96
CA GLU A 309 -21.17 -7.16 -8.85
C GLU A 309 -20.16 -7.34 -9.99
N ALA A 310 -20.44 -8.25 -10.93
CA ALA A 310 -19.54 -8.58 -12.03
C ALA A 310 -19.57 -7.52 -13.13
N TYR A 311 -18.42 -7.29 -13.76
CA TYR A 311 -18.28 -6.36 -14.87
C TYR A 311 -17.28 -6.85 -15.93
N HIS A 312 -17.48 -6.35 -17.15
CA HIS A 312 -16.52 -6.42 -18.24
C HIS A 312 -16.06 -5.00 -18.57
N LEU A 313 -14.76 -4.76 -18.53
CA LEU A 313 -14.15 -3.48 -18.87
C LEU A 313 -13.22 -3.69 -20.07
N ARG A 314 -13.43 -2.92 -21.13
CA ARG A 314 -12.58 -2.92 -22.32
C ARG A 314 -12.06 -1.51 -22.60
N VAL A 315 -10.74 -1.37 -22.66
CA VAL A 315 -10.06 -0.14 -23.07
C VAL A 315 -9.46 -0.34 -24.45
N THR A 316 -9.76 0.59 -25.35
CA THR A 316 -9.19 0.69 -26.70
C THR A 316 -8.66 2.11 -26.91
N GLU A 317 -8.02 2.40 -28.03
CA GLU A 317 -7.54 3.76 -28.35
C GLU A 317 -8.68 4.79 -28.53
N HIS A 318 -9.93 4.34 -28.68
CA HIS A 318 -11.07 5.20 -28.98
C HIS A 318 -12.13 5.23 -27.88
N ALA A 319 -12.24 4.18 -27.07
CA ALA A 319 -13.29 4.06 -26.07
C ALA A 319 -12.86 3.24 -24.86
N VAL A 320 -13.41 3.62 -23.71
CA VAL A 320 -13.52 2.78 -22.51
C VAL A 320 -14.97 2.30 -22.42
N GLN A 321 -15.17 0.99 -22.37
CA GLN A 321 -16.50 0.39 -22.28
C GLN A 321 -16.60 -0.43 -21.00
N ILE A 322 -17.60 -0.17 -20.18
CA ILE A 322 -17.90 -0.90 -18.95
C ILE A 322 -19.31 -1.47 -19.08
N THR A 323 -19.42 -2.80 -19.08
CA THR A 323 -20.68 -3.52 -19.09
C THR A 323 -20.85 -4.28 -17.79
N ALA A 324 -22.04 -4.25 -17.18
CA ALA A 324 -22.31 -5.02 -15.95
C ALA A 324 -23.78 -5.36 -15.80
N ASN A 325 -24.08 -6.37 -14.96
CA ASN A 325 -25.45 -6.81 -14.70
C ASN A 325 -26.27 -5.78 -13.91
N THR A 326 -25.60 -4.97 -13.06
CA THR A 326 -26.22 -3.97 -12.20
C THR A 326 -25.39 -2.68 -12.13
N PRO A 327 -25.95 -1.58 -11.60
CA PRO A 327 -25.18 -0.38 -11.28
C PRO A 327 -23.98 -0.63 -10.36
N HIS A 328 -24.06 -1.59 -9.43
CA HIS A 328 -22.94 -1.94 -8.55
C HIS A 328 -21.77 -2.53 -9.35
N GLY A 329 -22.03 -3.43 -10.29
CA GLY A 329 -20.98 -3.93 -11.19
C GLY A 329 -20.35 -2.82 -12.03
N ILE A 330 -21.16 -1.86 -12.53
CA ILE A 330 -20.62 -0.67 -13.22
C ILE A 330 -19.70 0.14 -12.30
N PHE A 331 -20.12 0.40 -11.07
CA PHE A 331 -19.33 1.12 -10.09
C PHE A 331 -17.99 0.41 -9.81
N ASN A 332 -17.99 -0.91 -9.65
CA ASN A 332 -16.77 -1.71 -9.50
C ASN A 332 -15.84 -1.56 -10.72
N GLY A 333 -16.39 -1.55 -11.94
CA GLY A 333 -15.65 -1.26 -13.16
C GLY A 333 -15.04 0.15 -13.18
N ILE A 334 -15.77 1.16 -12.70
CA ILE A 334 -15.25 2.53 -12.56
C ILE A 334 -14.09 2.59 -11.56
N LYS A 335 -14.14 1.83 -10.45
CA LYS A 335 -13.01 1.78 -9.50
C LYS A 335 -11.76 1.14 -10.09
N THR A 336 -11.92 0.13 -10.94
CA THR A 336 -10.80 -0.40 -11.74
C THR A 336 -10.28 0.64 -12.75
N LEU A 337 -11.17 1.37 -13.42
CA LEU A 337 -10.78 2.47 -14.32
C LEU A 337 -9.96 3.55 -13.59
N VAL A 338 -10.38 3.97 -12.40
CA VAL A 338 -9.62 4.94 -11.57
C VAL A 338 -8.21 4.44 -11.29
N GLN A 339 -8.04 3.15 -10.97
CA GLN A 339 -6.70 2.59 -10.74
C GLN A 339 -5.85 2.50 -12.01
N LEU A 340 -6.46 2.26 -13.17
CA LEU A 340 -5.76 2.33 -14.45
C LEU A 340 -5.30 3.76 -14.79
N LEU A 341 -6.03 4.80 -14.35
CA LEU A 341 -5.72 6.22 -14.52
C LEU A 341 -4.65 6.74 -13.55
N ARG A 342 -3.48 6.08 -13.49
CA ARG A 342 -2.40 6.41 -12.55
C ARG A 342 -1.92 7.87 -12.57
N ASP A 343 -1.98 8.54 -13.72
CA ASP A 343 -1.45 9.90 -13.92
C ASP A 343 -2.46 10.86 -14.56
N ASN A 344 -3.71 10.43 -14.71
CA ASN A 344 -4.80 11.13 -15.38
C ASN A 344 -4.52 11.56 -16.83
N VAL A 345 -3.55 10.93 -17.52
CA VAL A 345 -3.26 11.26 -18.92
C VAL A 345 -3.86 10.23 -19.87
N ALA A 346 -3.48 8.97 -19.74
CA ALA A 346 -3.85 7.91 -20.69
C ALA A 346 -4.02 6.57 -19.99
N LEU A 347 -4.69 5.63 -20.68
CA LEU A 347 -4.86 4.26 -20.21
C LEU A 347 -4.21 3.29 -21.19
N ASP A 348 -3.49 2.31 -20.66
CA ASP A 348 -3.11 1.12 -21.41
C ASP A 348 -4.37 0.37 -21.88
N ALA A 349 -4.40 -0.02 -23.16
CA ALA A 349 -5.47 -0.86 -23.70
C ALA A 349 -5.50 -2.21 -22.97
N CYS A 350 -6.69 -2.67 -22.60
CA CYS A 350 -6.88 -3.91 -21.86
C CYS A 350 -8.30 -4.46 -22.00
N ASP A 351 -8.43 -5.75 -21.71
CA ASP A 351 -9.71 -6.45 -21.59
C ASP A 351 -9.75 -7.15 -20.22
N ILE A 352 -10.74 -6.78 -19.41
CA ILE A 352 -10.91 -7.22 -18.03
C ILE A 352 -12.31 -7.82 -17.86
N THR A 353 -12.38 -9.06 -17.37
CA THR A 353 -13.63 -9.64 -16.84
C THR A 353 -13.42 -9.95 -15.37
N ASP A 354 -14.30 -9.46 -14.51
CA ASP A 354 -14.03 -9.47 -13.08
C ASP A 354 -15.30 -9.59 -12.22
N TRP A 355 -15.17 -10.24 -11.06
CA TRP A 355 -16.24 -10.49 -10.09
C TRP A 355 -15.65 -10.88 -8.72
N PRO A 356 -16.36 -10.61 -7.60
CA PRO A 356 -15.88 -10.98 -6.27
C PRO A 356 -16.13 -12.46 -5.95
N ALA A 357 -15.22 -13.07 -5.19
CA ALA A 357 -15.38 -14.43 -4.65
C ALA A 357 -16.35 -14.49 -3.45
N PHE A 358 -16.44 -13.43 -2.65
CA PHE A 358 -17.30 -13.36 -1.47
C PHE A 358 -18.29 -12.20 -1.55
N ALA A 359 -19.53 -12.44 -1.13
CA ALA A 359 -20.60 -11.45 -1.13
C ALA A 359 -20.51 -10.46 0.04
N TRP A 360 -19.85 -10.84 1.14
CA TRP A 360 -19.62 -9.99 2.31
C TRP A 360 -18.15 -9.63 2.42
N ARG A 361 -17.80 -8.36 2.21
CA ARG A 361 -16.43 -7.84 2.29
C ARG A 361 -16.44 -6.63 3.21
N GLY A 362 -16.45 -6.93 4.51
CA GLY A 362 -16.77 -5.98 5.56
C GLY A 362 -15.59 -5.30 6.22
N TYR A 363 -15.83 -4.09 6.69
CA TYR A 363 -14.97 -3.36 7.62
C TYR A 363 -15.80 -2.83 8.79
N MET A 364 -15.43 -3.22 10.01
CA MET A 364 -16.08 -2.77 11.23
C MET A 364 -15.25 -1.69 11.92
N VAL A 365 -15.91 -0.60 12.31
CA VAL A 365 -15.31 0.47 13.12
C VAL A 365 -16.04 0.60 14.44
N ASP A 366 -15.30 0.47 15.53
CA ASP A 366 -15.75 0.81 16.87
C ASP A 366 -15.57 2.30 17.17
N VAL A 367 -16.71 2.95 17.37
CA VAL A 367 -16.81 4.35 17.79
C VAL A 367 -17.43 4.49 19.19
N GLY A 368 -17.85 3.37 19.79
CA GLY A 368 -18.36 3.29 21.14
C GLY A 368 -17.28 3.61 22.16
N ARG A 369 -16.08 2.99 22.04
CA ARG A 369 -14.97 3.28 22.95
C ARG A 369 -14.29 4.61 22.64
N ASN A 370 -13.92 4.92 21.39
CA ASN A 370 -13.35 6.23 20.99
C ASN A 370 -14.15 6.85 19.84
N TYR A 371 -14.61 8.09 19.99
CA TYR A 371 -15.33 8.79 18.93
C TYR A 371 -14.43 9.07 17.71
N GLN A 372 -15.03 9.00 16.51
CA GLN A 372 -14.40 9.45 15.26
C GLN A 372 -15.37 10.40 14.53
N SER A 373 -14.84 11.45 13.92
CA SER A 373 -15.63 12.40 13.16
C SER A 373 -16.24 11.76 11.90
N VAL A 374 -17.41 12.28 11.46
CA VAL A 374 -18.03 11.88 10.19
C VAL A 374 -17.06 12.04 9.01
N THR A 375 -16.21 13.07 9.02
CA THR A 375 -15.16 13.27 8.01
C THR A 375 -14.17 12.10 7.97
N GLN A 376 -13.63 11.69 9.13
CA GLN A 376 -12.70 10.57 9.20
C GLN A 376 -13.36 9.24 8.82
N LEU A 377 -14.64 9.04 9.15
CA LEU A 377 -15.41 7.86 8.73
C LEU A 377 -15.62 7.83 7.21
N LYS A 378 -16.01 8.96 6.61
CA LYS A 378 -16.17 9.09 5.15
C LYS A 378 -14.86 8.81 4.41
N GLN A 379 -13.72 9.28 4.92
CA GLN A 379 -12.40 8.97 4.35
C GLN A 379 -12.14 7.45 4.31
N GLN A 380 -12.50 6.73 5.38
CA GLN A 380 -12.35 5.27 5.43
C GLN A 380 -13.30 4.57 4.44
N ILE A 381 -14.56 5.05 4.34
CA ILE A 381 -15.56 4.52 3.41
C ILE A 381 -15.17 4.79 1.94
N ASP A 382 -14.56 5.93 1.62
CA ASP A 382 -13.99 6.21 0.30
C ASP A 382 -12.90 5.19 -0.08
N MET A 383 -12.03 4.83 0.88
CA MET A 383 -11.02 3.81 0.67
C MET A 383 -11.64 2.43 0.48
N MET A 384 -12.63 2.04 1.30
CA MET A 384 -13.38 0.81 1.09
C MET A 384 -13.95 0.72 -0.32
N ALA A 385 -14.56 1.80 -0.80
CA ALA A 385 -15.16 1.88 -2.13
C ALA A 385 -14.10 1.72 -3.24
N LEU A 386 -12.93 2.37 -3.11
CA LEU A 386 -11.84 2.24 -4.08
C LEU A 386 -11.34 0.80 -4.21
N TYR A 387 -11.36 0.05 -3.11
CA TYR A 387 -10.92 -1.35 -3.04
C TYR A 387 -12.07 -2.37 -3.09
N LYS A 388 -13.26 -1.94 -3.53
CA LYS A 388 -14.44 -2.79 -3.79
C LYS A 388 -14.93 -3.58 -2.56
N MET A 389 -14.71 -3.05 -1.35
CA MET A 389 -15.38 -3.53 -0.14
C MET A 389 -16.81 -2.99 -0.11
N ASN A 390 -17.75 -3.76 0.45
CA ASN A 390 -19.18 -3.51 0.26
C ASN A 390 -20.00 -3.53 1.55
N VAL A 391 -19.39 -3.65 2.73
CA VAL A 391 -20.10 -3.55 4.00
C VAL A 391 -19.33 -2.69 4.99
N PHE A 392 -19.96 -1.63 5.49
CA PHE A 392 -19.48 -0.81 6.58
C PHE A 392 -20.28 -1.13 7.85
N HIS A 393 -19.62 -1.77 8.81
CA HIS A 393 -20.22 -2.16 10.08
C HIS A 393 -19.85 -1.13 11.16
N PHE A 394 -20.87 -0.51 11.73
CA PHE A 394 -20.73 0.65 12.59
C PHE A 394 -21.11 0.34 14.05
N HIS A 395 -20.10 0.11 14.89
CA HIS A 395 -20.28 -0.25 16.28
C HIS A 395 -20.44 1.00 17.17
N LEU A 396 -21.70 1.31 17.49
CA LEU A 396 -22.15 2.60 18.04
C LEU A 396 -22.28 2.64 19.56
N THR A 397 -22.40 1.49 20.22
CA THR A 397 -22.82 1.40 21.63
C THR A 397 -21.90 0.50 22.41
N GLU A 398 -21.44 0.98 23.56
CA GLU A 398 -20.45 0.31 24.38
C GLU A 398 -20.68 0.55 25.87
N SER A 399 -20.00 -0.22 26.72
CA SER A 399 -19.92 0.02 28.16
C SER A 399 -19.33 1.40 28.46
N ILE A 400 -18.48 1.93 27.59
CA ILE A 400 -17.84 3.26 27.74
C ILE A 400 -18.80 4.40 27.38
N ALA A 401 -19.55 4.29 26.28
CA ALA A 401 -20.46 5.33 25.81
C ALA A 401 -21.52 4.80 24.83
N TRP A 402 -22.66 5.49 24.81
CA TRP A 402 -23.69 5.32 23.79
C TRP A 402 -23.63 6.49 22.80
N ARG A 403 -23.40 6.22 21.51
CA ARG A 403 -23.14 7.27 20.51
C ARG A 403 -24.30 7.59 19.58
N LEU A 404 -25.40 6.85 19.61
CA LEU A 404 -26.51 7.06 18.70
C LEU A 404 -27.61 7.94 19.34
N VAL A 405 -28.02 9.03 18.70
CA VAL A 405 -29.19 9.78 19.18
C VAL A 405 -30.45 8.94 19.01
N ILE A 406 -31.20 8.79 20.10
CA ILE A 406 -32.56 8.25 20.14
C ILE A 406 -33.46 9.36 20.67
N GLN A 407 -34.33 9.91 19.82
CA GLN A 407 -35.18 11.06 20.08
C GLN A 407 -36.07 10.84 21.31
N LYS A 408 -36.63 9.63 21.45
CA LYS A 408 -37.43 9.28 22.64
C LYS A 408 -36.61 9.26 23.94
N TYR A 409 -35.31 9.03 23.84
CA TYR A 409 -34.42 8.80 24.98
C TYR A 409 -33.13 9.66 24.91
N PRO A 410 -33.24 10.99 24.99
CA PRO A 410 -32.09 11.89 24.89
C PRO A 410 -31.06 11.69 26.01
N GLN A 411 -31.45 11.07 27.13
CA GLN A 411 -30.54 10.75 28.24
C GLN A 411 -29.39 9.82 27.84
N LEU A 412 -29.54 9.01 26.79
CA LEU A 412 -28.51 8.09 26.32
C LEU A 412 -27.23 8.81 25.88
N THR A 413 -27.36 10.00 25.30
CA THR A 413 -26.23 10.77 24.76
C THR A 413 -25.80 11.93 25.67
N LEU A 414 -26.34 12.04 26.89
CA LEU A 414 -25.92 13.07 27.84
C LEU A 414 -24.46 12.86 28.28
N PRO A 415 -23.64 13.93 28.32
CA PRO A 415 -22.23 13.86 28.76
C PRO A 415 -21.99 13.14 30.09
N GLY A 416 -22.95 13.23 31.03
CA GLY A 416 -22.86 12.59 32.35
C GLY A 416 -22.92 11.05 32.32
N ASN A 417 -23.45 10.45 31.25
CA ASN A 417 -23.61 9.00 31.10
C ASN A 417 -22.48 8.35 30.27
N MET A 418 -21.55 9.15 29.76
CA MET A 418 -20.40 8.71 28.96
C MET A 418 -19.11 8.78 29.78
N LEU A 419 -18.23 7.79 29.62
CA LEU A 419 -16.93 7.75 30.30
C LEU A 419 -15.82 8.39 29.45
N ARG A 420 -15.89 8.26 28.12
CA ARG A 420 -14.93 8.82 27.15
C ARG A 420 -15.63 9.73 26.14
N ASP A 421 -14.94 10.75 25.64
CA ASP A 421 -15.46 11.71 24.65
C ASP A 421 -16.86 12.24 25.00
N LYS A 422 -17.01 12.75 26.22
CA LYS A 422 -18.31 13.13 26.77
C LYS A 422 -19.03 14.16 25.89
N GLY A 423 -20.28 13.86 25.54
CA GLY A 423 -21.10 14.71 24.66
C GLY A 423 -20.80 14.55 23.17
N ARG A 424 -19.89 13.66 22.77
CA ARG A 424 -19.71 13.27 21.37
C ARG A 424 -20.64 12.11 21.02
N PHE A 425 -21.45 12.30 20.00
CA PHE A 425 -22.43 11.33 19.49
C PHE A 425 -22.70 11.64 18.02
N TYR A 426 -23.48 10.78 17.36
CA TYR A 426 -23.97 10.95 16.00
C TYR A 426 -25.45 11.32 16.04
N SER A 427 -25.78 12.45 15.43
CA SER A 427 -27.15 12.91 15.22
C SER A 427 -27.89 12.02 14.22
N THR A 428 -29.21 12.19 14.13
CA THR A 428 -30.01 11.52 13.09
C THR A 428 -29.51 11.91 11.69
N GLU A 429 -29.14 13.17 11.51
CA GLU A 429 -28.59 13.71 10.27
C GLU A 429 -27.25 13.07 9.91
N ASP A 430 -26.34 12.89 10.89
CA ASP A 430 -25.04 12.24 10.66
C ASP A 430 -25.22 10.80 10.17
N ILE A 431 -26.15 10.04 10.78
CA ILE A 431 -26.42 8.65 10.40
C ILE A 431 -27.04 8.58 9.00
N LEU A 432 -28.02 9.42 8.70
CA LEU A 432 -28.62 9.48 7.37
C LEU A 432 -27.62 9.91 6.30
N GLU A 433 -26.73 10.85 6.63
CA GLU A 433 -25.65 11.28 5.76
C GLU A 433 -24.67 10.13 5.48
N LEU A 434 -24.24 9.39 6.51
CA LEU A 434 -23.37 8.23 6.34
C LEU A 434 -24.05 7.10 5.55
N GLN A 435 -25.31 6.80 5.82
CA GLN A 435 -26.08 5.82 5.04
C GLN A 435 -26.16 6.21 3.56
N HIS A 436 -26.44 7.48 3.27
CA HIS A 436 -26.48 8.00 1.91
C HIS A 436 -25.10 7.88 1.24
N PHE A 437 -24.04 8.29 1.95
CA PHE A 437 -22.66 8.25 1.46
C PHE A 437 -22.20 6.82 1.14
N CYS A 438 -22.53 5.86 1.99
CA CYS A 438 -22.31 4.43 1.75
C CYS A 438 -23.10 3.93 0.53
N LYS A 439 -24.38 4.31 0.41
CA LYS A 439 -25.25 3.91 -0.70
C LYS A 439 -24.74 4.39 -2.06
N GLU A 440 -24.28 5.64 -2.17
CA GLU A 440 -23.65 6.17 -3.40
C GLU A 440 -22.41 5.37 -3.81
N ARG A 441 -21.80 4.64 -2.86
CA ARG A 441 -20.61 3.82 -3.05
C ARG A 441 -20.90 2.33 -3.12
N HIS A 442 -22.18 1.94 -3.17
CA HIS A 442 -22.62 0.54 -3.11
C HIS A 442 -22.11 -0.23 -1.88
N ILE A 443 -21.95 0.48 -0.77
CA ILE A 443 -21.59 -0.08 0.53
C ILE A 443 -22.87 -0.20 1.37
N GLU A 444 -23.13 -1.39 1.90
CA GLU A 444 -24.18 -1.64 2.87
C GLU A 444 -23.78 -1.07 4.24
N PHE A 445 -24.65 -0.27 4.85
CA PHE A 445 -24.43 0.32 6.16
C PHE A 445 -25.10 -0.55 7.23
N VAL A 446 -24.30 -1.14 8.12
CA VAL A 446 -24.76 -2.06 9.16
C VAL A 446 -24.52 -1.42 10.53
N PRO A 447 -25.54 -0.80 11.16
CA PRO A 447 -25.41 -0.32 12.52
C PRO A 447 -25.39 -1.50 13.50
N GLU A 448 -24.64 -1.35 14.59
CA GLU A 448 -24.68 -2.26 15.74
C GLU A 448 -25.18 -1.54 16.99
N ILE A 449 -26.13 -2.19 17.66
CA ILE A 449 -26.50 -1.91 19.04
C ILE A 449 -26.23 -3.19 19.82
N ASP A 450 -25.11 -3.23 20.53
CA ASP A 450 -24.70 -4.42 21.26
C ASP A 450 -25.63 -4.66 22.47
N MET A 451 -26.06 -5.91 22.62
CA MET A 451 -27.01 -6.33 23.65
C MET A 451 -26.96 -7.85 23.90
N PRO A 452 -27.24 -8.31 25.14
CA PRO A 452 -27.32 -7.51 26.36
C PRO A 452 -25.93 -7.19 26.94
N GLY A 453 -24.86 -7.66 26.30
CA GLY A 453 -23.47 -7.32 26.61
C GLY A 453 -23.18 -5.85 26.36
N HIS A 454 -22.02 -5.38 26.82
CA HIS A 454 -21.50 -4.05 26.53
C HIS A 454 -22.50 -2.89 26.76
N SER A 455 -23.38 -3.07 27.76
CA SER A 455 -24.59 -2.25 27.95
C SER A 455 -24.50 -1.26 29.12
N ASP A 456 -23.32 -1.05 29.71
CA ASP A 456 -23.20 -0.22 30.92
C ASP A 456 -23.57 1.25 30.66
N ALA A 457 -23.40 1.78 29.44
CA ALA A 457 -23.91 3.11 29.08
C ALA A 457 -25.43 3.21 29.17
N PHE A 458 -26.15 2.16 28.73
CA PHE A 458 -27.59 2.05 28.91
C PHE A 458 -27.97 1.98 30.39
N LYS A 459 -27.26 1.17 31.18
CA LYS A 459 -27.52 1.06 32.63
C LYS A 459 -27.29 2.38 33.36
N ARG A 460 -26.27 3.15 32.99
CA ARG A 460 -26.05 4.49 33.55
C ARG A 460 -27.18 5.45 33.20
N ALA A 461 -27.69 5.40 31.97
CA ALA A 461 -28.75 6.29 31.51
C ALA A 461 -30.12 5.99 32.12
N PHE A 462 -30.45 4.72 32.39
CA PHE A 462 -31.79 4.31 32.82
C PHE A 462 -31.86 3.68 34.21
N HIS A 463 -30.73 3.37 34.82
CA HIS A 463 -30.63 2.66 36.10
C HIS A 463 -31.34 1.30 36.13
N VAL A 464 -31.46 0.64 34.97
CA VAL A 464 -32.03 -0.71 34.83
C VAL A 464 -31.15 -1.58 33.91
N ASP A 465 -31.18 -2.90 34.15
CA ASP A 465 -30.51 -3.86 33.27
C ASP A 465 -31.32 -4.08 31.98
N MET A 466 -30.65 -4.19 30.83
CA MET A 466 -31.33 -4.44 29.54
C MET A 466 -32.18 -5.71 29.57
N GLN A 467 -31.79 -6.75 30.33
CA GLN A 467 -32.52 -8.02 30.40
C GLN A 467 -33.75 -7.98 31.32
N SER A 468 -33.97 -6.89 32.08
CA SER A 468 -35.18 -6.69 32.89
C SER A 468 -36.41 -6.37 32.04
N ASP A 469 -37.62 -6.57 32.58
CA ASP A 469 -38.87 -6.25 31.86
C ASP A 469 -38.91 -4.78 31.39
N THR A 470 -38.49 -3.85 32.24
CA THR A 470 -38.39 -2.43 31.91
C THR A 470 -37.32 -2.18 30.85
N GLY A 471 -36.13 -2.80 31.00
CA GLY A 471 -35.04 -2.69 30.03
C GLY A 471 -35.43 -3.19 28.64
N ILE A 472 -36.09 -4.36 28.56
CA ILE A 472 -36.59 -4.94 27.31
C ILE A 472 -37.61 -4.00 26.66
N ARG A 473 -38.51 -3.38 27.44
CA ARG A 473 -39.49 -2.43 26.89
C ARG A 473 -38.82 -1.20 26.28
N ILE A 474 -37.86 -0.60 26.98
CA ILE A 474 -37.08 0.54 26.48
C ILE A 474 -36.30 0.15 25.22
N LEU A 475 -35.64 -1.02 25.25
CA LEU A 475 -34.86 -1.51 24.12
C LEU A 475 -35.73 -1.77 22.88
N LYS A 476 -36.94 -2.33 23.05
CA LYS A 476 -37.89 -2.48 21.94
C LYS A 476 -38.34 -1.13 21.37
N ASP A 477 -38.48 -0.11 22.22
CA ASP A 477 -38.78 1.25 21.76
C ASP A 477 -37.61 1.86 20.98
N ILE A 478 -36.36 1.64 21.42
CA ILE A 478 -35.14 2.04 20.71
C ILE A 478 -35.07 1.34 19.34
N ILE A 479 -35.24 0.01 19.32
CA ILE A 479 -35.21 -0.79 18.09
C ILE A 479 -36.28 -0.32 17.11
N ARG A 480 -37.50 -0.06 17.58
CA ARG A 480 -38.56 0.50 16.74
C ARG A 480 -38.12 1.82 16.12
N GLU A 481 -37.61 2.76 16.93
CA GLU A 481 -37.17 4.07 16.42
C GLU A 481 -36.05 3.93 15.40
N VAL A 482 -35.06 3.07 15.65
CA VAL A 482 -33.94 2.80 14.74
C VAL A 482 -34.43 2.19 13.43
N CYS A 483 -35.29 1.17 13.48
CA CYS A 483 -35.83 0.49 12.31
C CYS A 483 -36.78 1.39 11.51
N GLU A 484 -37.60 2.22 12.15
CA GLU A 484 -38.53 3.13 11.46
C GLU A 484 -37.80 4.34 10.84
N THR A 485 -36.79 4.88 11.54
CA THR A 485 -36.05 6.08 11.10
C THR A 485 -35.01 5.74 10.04
N TYR A 486 -34.13 4.77 10.32
CA TYR A 486 -32.97 4.46 9.49
C TYR A 486 -33.18 3.29 8.54
N LYS A 487 -34.23 2.47 8.75
CA LYS A 487 -34.64 1.33 7.90
C LYS A 487 -33.45 0.47 7.42
N PRO A 488 -32.53 0.04 8.31
CA PRO A 488 -31.34 -0.66 7.88
C PRO A 488 -31.70 -2.05 7.33
N ALA A 489 -30.97 -2.53 6.32
CA ALA A 489 -31.19 -3.88 5.79
C ALA A 489 -30.76 -4.96 6.80
N TYR A 490 -29.72 -4.65 7.58
CA TYR A 490 -29.21 -5.47 8.68
C TYR A 490 -29.06 -4.63 9.94
N LEU A 491 -29.40 -5.19 11.09
CA LEU A 491 -29.03 -4.66 12.40
C LEU A 491 -28.19 -5.71 13.12
N HIS A 492 -26.97 -5.34 13.49
CA HIS A 492 -26.15 -6.17 14.36
C HIS A 492 -26.62 -5.95 15.80
N ILE A 493 -26.93 -7.04 16.51
CA ILE A 493 -27.46 -7.00 17.88
C ILE A 493 -26.42 -7.46 18.91
N GLY A 494 -25.18 -7.66 18.49
CA GLY A 494 -24.08 -8.09 19.34
C GLY A 494 -24.31 -9.49 19.92
N GLY A 495 -24.25 -9.60 21.26
CA GLY A 495 -24.58 -10.82 22.02
C GLY A 495 -23.38 -11.52 22.67
N ASP A 496 -22.20 -10.93 22.60
CA ASP A 496 -20.94 -11.43 23.12
C ASP A 496 -20.70 -11.09 24.61
N GLU A 497 -19.69 -11.76 25.17
CA GLU A 497 -19.08 -11.56 26.51
C GLU A 497 -20.03 -11.43 27.72
N VAL A 498 -21.28 -11.87 27.58
CA VAL A 498 -22.32 -11.70 28.61
C VAL A 498 -22.98 -13.01 29.02
N LYS A 499 -23.29 -13.13 30.30
CA LYS A 499 -24.19 -14.16 30.79
C LYS A 499 -25.64 -13.77 30.48
N ILE A 500 -26.27 -14.52 29.60
CA ILE A 500 -27.71 -14.37 29.30
C ILE A 500 -28.49 -15.03 30.44
N SER A 501 -29.10 -14.21 31.29
CA SER A 501 -29.94 -14.64 32.41
C SER A 501 -31.39 -14.85 31.96
N ASN A 502 -31.83 -14.12 30.94
CA ASN A 502 -33.13 -14.27 30.32
C ASN A 502 -33.00 -14.99 28.96
N ALA A 503 -33.28 -16.30 28.93
CA ALA A 503 -33.18 -17.10 27.71
C ALA A 503 -34.15 -16.66 26.59
N ALA A 504 -35.20 -15.91 26.90
CA ALA A 504 -36.11 -15.37 25.89
C ALA A 504 -35.62 -14.05 25.26
N PHE A 505 -34.56 -13.43 25.81
CA PHE A 505 -34.07 -12.10 25.41
C PHE A 505 -33.68 -12.05 23.94
N LEU A 506 -32.59 -12.74 23.54
CA LEU A 506 -32.07 -12.66 22.17
C LEU A 506 -33.10 -13.13 21.12
N PRO A 507 -33.81 -14.28 21.29
CA PRO A 507 -34.86 -14.67 20.35
C PRO A 507 -35.99 -13.64 20.25
N GLY A 508 -36.35 -12.98 21.36
CA GLY A 508 -37.39 -11.94 21.39
C GLY A 508 -36.96 -10.66 20.69
N ILE A 509 -35.71 -10.24 20.89
CA ILE A 509 -35.10 -9.10 20.19
C ILE A 509 -35.04 -9.40 18.69
N CYS A 510 -34.53 -10.57 18.28
CA CYS A 510 -34.44 -10.93 16.86
C CYS A 510 -35.80 -10.83 16.18
N ARG A 511 -36.85 -11.42 16.79
CA ARG A 511 -38.23 -11.30 16.27
C ARG A 511 -38.71 -9.86 16.19
N THR A 512 -38.34 -9.01 17.15
CA THR A 512 -38.74 -7.59 17.15
C THR A 512 -38.10 -6.84 15.98
N VAL A 513 -36.80 -7.05 15.74
CA VAL A 513 -36.09 -6.44 14.61
C VAL A 513 -36.66 -6.94 13.28
N GLU A 514 -36.86 -8.25 13.16
CA GLU A 514 -37.34 -8.91 11.93
C GLU A 514 -38.77 -8.49 11.55
N GLN A 515 -39.61 -8.06 12.51
CA GLN A 515 -40.94 -7.50 12.24
C GLN A 515 -40.92 -6.24 11.35
N TYR A 516 -39.81 -5.50 11.34
CA TYR A 516 -39.63 -4.31 10.48
C TYR A 516 -39.00 -4.64 9.12
N GLY A 517 -38.78 -5.93 8.80
CA GLY A 517 -38.12 -6.36 7.57
C GLY A 517 -36.59 -6.27 7.61
N THR A 518 -36.01 -5.84 8.73
CA THR A 518 -34.56 -5.80 8.97
C THR A 518 -34.05 -7.19 9.36
N LYS A 519 -32.95 -7.63 8.76
CA LYS A 519 -32.30 -8.90 9.10
C LYS A 519 -31.37 -8.72 10.30
N THR A 520 -31.19 -9.79 11.07
CA THR A 520 -30.36 -9.75 12.29
C THR A 520 -29.00 -10.38 12.06
N ILE A 521 -27.98 -9.79 12.68
CA ILE A 521 -26.63 -10.35 12.79
C ILE A 521 -26.26 -10.37 14.28
N GLY A 522 -25.56 -11.41 14.73
CA GLY A 522 -25.03 -11.46 16.09
C GLY A 522 -23.69 -12.18 16.15
N TRP A 523 -22.92 -11.83 17.18
CA TRP A 523 -21.62 -12.44 17.44
C TRP A 523 -21.76 -13.95 17.69
N SER A 524 -20.74 -14.70 17.31
CA SER A 524 -20.65 -16.13 17.52
C SER A 524 -19.25 -16.52 18.00
N PRO A 525 -19.13 -17.06 19.23
CA PRO A 525 -20.20 -17.35 20.19
C PRO A 525 -20.88 -16.08 20.73
N GLY A 526 -22.20 -16.12 20.93
CA GLY A 526 -22.96 -14.94 21.39
C GLY A 526 -24.38 -15.24 21.85
N GLY A 527 -24.58 -16.39 22.51
CA GLY A 527 -25.87 -16.78 23.07
C GLY A 527 -26.78 -17.63 22.19
N ASN A 528 -28.07 -17.67 22.52
CA ASN A 528 -29.08 -18.54 21.90
C ASN A 528 -29.81 -17.87 20.72
N LEU A 529 -29.03 -17.38 19.76
CA LEU A 529 -29.54 -16.72 18.55
C LEU A 529 -30.37 -17.69 17.67
N PRO A 530 -31.50 -17.27 17.07
CA PRO A 530 -32.28 -18.06 16.10
C PRO A 530 -31.51 -18.38 14.81
N ALA A 531 -31.88 -19.45 14.10
CA ALA A 531 -31.22 -19.84 12.85
C ALA A 531 -31.37 -18.83 11.70
N THR A 532 -32.36 -17.93 11.77
CA THR A 532 -32.59 -16.84 10.82
C THR A 532 -31.54 -15.72 10.91
N THR A 533 -30.97 -15.53 12.09
CA THR A 533 -29.92 -14.54 12.36
C THR A 533 -28.59 -15.00 11.73
N VAL A 534 -27.86 -14.08 11.11
CA VAL A 534 -26.50 -14.33 10.60
C VAL A 534 -25.53 -14.38 11.79
N ARG A 535 -24.53 -15.27 11.75
CA ARG A 535 -23.49 -15.38 12.78
C ARG A 535 -22.21 -14.70 12.31
N GLN A 536 -21.75 -13.71 13.05
CA GLN A 536 -20.40 -13.16 12.87
C GLN A 536 -19.42 -13.91 13.77
N LEU A 537 -18.57 -14.74 13.18
CA LEU A 537 -17.63 -15.60 13.88
C LEU A 537 -16.45 -14.76 14.37
N TRP A 538 -16.26 -14.68 15.70
CA TRP A 538 -15.12 -14.00 16.30
C TRP A 538 -14.20 -14.93 17.10
N MET A 539 -14.70 -16.08 17.59
CA MET A 539 -13.91 -17.13 18.26
C MET A 539 -14.38 -18.55 17.88
N LYS A 540 -13.49 -19.54 18.05
CA LYS A 540 -13.77 -21.00 17.98
C LYS A 540 -14.45 -21.46 16.66
N GLU A 541 -15.15 -22.61 16.68
CA GLU A 541 -15.45 -23.48 15.52
C GLU A 541 -15.99 -22.71 14.28
N GLY A 542 -15.57 -23.17 13.09
CA GLY A 542 -15.99 -22.59 11.82
C GLY A 542 -17.49 -22.73 11.54
N ALA A 543 -17.90 -22.55 10.29
CA ALA A 543 -19.30 -22.71 9.91
C ALA A 543 -19.76 -24.17 10.12
N THR A 544 -20.43 -24.45 11.25
CA THR A 544 -20.83 -25.81 11.67
C THR A 544 -22.23 -26.21 11.20
N SER A 545 -23.14 -25.25 11.01
CA SER A 545 -24.51 -25.52 10.60
C SER A 545 -24.73 -25.30 9.09
N LYS A 546 -25.45 -26.23 8.47
CA LYS A 546 -25.88 -26.11 7.07
C LYS A 546 -27.06 -25.15 6.87
N THR A 547 -27.72 -24.70 7.92
CA THR A 547 -28.91 -23.83 7.83
C THR A 547 -28.64 -22.38 8.23
N VAL A 548 -27.50 -22.12 8.85
CA VAL A 548 -27.10 -20.79 9.36
C VAL A 548 -26.12 -20.14 8.38
N LYS A 549 -26.21 -18.81 8.30
CA LYS A 549 -25.29 -17.96 7.54
C LYS A 549 -24.19 -17.42 8.44
N TYR A 550 -22.99 -17.31 7.91
CA TYR A 550 -21.78 -16.95 8.63
C TYR A 550 -21.00 -15.86 7.92
N ILE A 551 -20.42 -14.96 8.73
CA ILE A 551 -19.41 -13.98 8.36
C ILE A 551 -18.18 -14.30 9.20
N ASP A 552 -17.02 -14.49 8.58
CA ASP A 552 -15.78 -14.77 9.31
C ASP A 552 -15.07 -13.46 9.69
N SER A 553 -14.92 -13.17 10.98
CA SER A 553 -14.01 -12.14 11.50
C SER A 553 -12.95 -12.70 12.44
N ARG A 554 -12.84 -14.04 12.55
CA ARG A 554 -11.94 -14.71 13.50
C ARG A 554 -10.49 -14.31 13.19
N HIS A 555 -9.82 -13.66 14.14
CA HIS A 555 -8.43 -13.23 14.05
C HIS A 555 -8.14 -12.23 12.92
N MET A 556 -9.13 -11.40 12.60
CA MET A 556 -9.00 -10.25 11.70
C MET A 556 -9.21 -8.93 12.46
N TYR A 557 -8.67 -8.87 13.68
CA TYR A 557 -8.83 -7.79 14.65
C TYR A 557 -7.61 -6.87 14.58
N LEU A 558 -7.74 -5.73 13.92
CA LEU A 558 -6.60 -4.90 13.51
C LEU A 558 -5.83 -4.32 14.71
N ASN A 559 -6.53 -4.07 15.81
CA ASN A 559 -6.03 -3.58 17.09
C ASN A 559 -5.07 -4.52 17.84
N HIS A 560 -4.99 -5.76 17.39
CA HIS A 560 -4.10 -6.76 17.93
C HIS A 560 -2.90 -7.07 17.04
N MET A 561 -2.94 -6.66 15.77
CA MET A 561 -2.01 -7.12 14.76
C MET A 561 -0.85 -6.15 14.56
N ASP A 562 0.31 -6.71 14.29
CA ASP A 562 1.43 -5.93 13.79
C ASP A 562 1.18 -5.50 12.33
N PRO A 563 1.59 -4.29 11.89
CA PRO A 563 1.28 -3.86 10.54
C PRO A 563 1.86 -4.72 9.42
N LEU A 564 3.08 -5.20 9.56
CA LEU A 564 3.71 -6.05 8.55
C LEU A 564 3.13 -7.47 8.58
N GLU A 565 2.88 -8.00 9.77
CA GLU A 565 2.22 -9.29 10.00
C GLU A 565 0.80 -9.32 9.45
N SER A 566 0.01 -8.26 9.66
CA SER A 566 -1.40 -8.19 9.28
C SER A 566 -1.62 -8.43 7.79
N VAL A 567 -0.78 -7.82 6.96
CA VAL A 567 -0.80 -8.00 5.51
C VAL A 567 -0.48 -9.43 5.12
N VAL A 568 0.49 -10.06 5.78
CA VAL A 568 0.87 -11.46 5.53
C VAL A 568 -0.29 -12.40 5.90
N THR A 569 -0.86 -12.24 7.09
CA THR A 569 -1.96 -13.08 7.57
C THR A 569 -3.19 -12.96 6.69
N LEU A 570 -3.61 -11.74 6.35
CA LEU A 570 -4.78 -11.50 5.50
C LEU A 570 -4.55 -11.96 4.07
N PHE A 571 -3.35 -11.73 3.53
CA PHE A 571 -3.00 -12.22 2.20
C PHE A 571 -3.11 -13.74 2.14
N TYR A 572 -2.60 -14.51 3.12
CA TYR A 572 -2.67 -15.98 3.05
C TYR A 572 -3.98 -16.60 3.57
N ARG A 573 -4.86 -15.81 4.19
CA ARG A 573 -6.09 -16.29 4.83
C ARG A 573 -7.03 -17.00 3.84
N MET A 574 -7.55 -18.17 4.21
CA MET A 574 -8.76 -18.73 3.61
C MET A 574 -9.97 -18.26 4.43
N ILE A 575 -10.76 -17.33 3.88
CA ILE A 575 -11.88 -16.69 4.60
C ILE A 575 -12.99 -17.71 4.81
N GLY A 576 -13.44 -17.86 6.06
CA GLY A 576 -14.51 -18.78 6.45
C GLY A 576 -14.20 -20.25 6.14
N ASP A 577 -12.93 -20.61 6.01
CA ASP A 577 -12.44 -21.96 5.69
C ASP A 577 -12.99 -22.50 4.35
N VAL A 578 -13.32 -21.61 3.42
CA VAL A 578 -13.78 -21.93 2.06
C VAL A 578 -13.03 -21.10 1.02
N PRO A 579 -12.81 -21.61 -0.21
CA PRO A 579 -12.12 -20.86 -1.25
C PRO A 579 -13.00 -19.75 -1.87
N VAL A 580 -14.32 -19.88 -1.83
CA VAL A 580 -15.27 -18.89 -2.35
C VAL A 580 -16.50 -18.86 -1.45
N GLY A 581 -17.21 -17.75 -1.45
CA GLY A 581 -18.46 -17.60 -0.70
C GLY A 581 -19.53 -18.57 -1.21
N ASN A 582 -20.45 -18.93 -0.33
CA ASN A 582 -21.58 -19.80 -0.64
C ASN A 582 -22.80 -19.39 0.21
N ASN A 583 -23.88 -20.17 0.14
CA ASN A 583 -25.13 -19.86 0.85
C ASN A 583 -24.98 -19.81 2.39
N ASN A 584 -23.96 -20.49 2.93
CA ASN A 584 -23.66 -20.58 4.34
C ASN A 584 -22.57 -19.60 4.76
N VAL A 585 -21.50 -19.46 3.99
CA VAL A 585 -20.38 -18.56 4.29
C VAL A 585 -20.44 -17.39 3.32
N LEU A 586 -20.89 -16.23 3.80
CA LEU A 586 -21.10 -15.05 2.97
C LEU A 586 -19.78 -14.36 2.61
N GLY A 587 -18.82 -14.42 3.52
CA GLY A 587 -17.53 -13.75 3.39
C GLY A 587 -16.92 -13.46 4.74
N GLY A 588 -16.22 -12.34 4.85
CA GLY A 588 -15.51 -11.99 6.07
C GLY A 588 -15.45 -10.51 6.34
N GLU A 589 -14.88 -10.16 7.48
CA GLU A 589 -14.83 -8.80 7.97
C GLU A 589 -13.56 -8.55 8.79
N ILE A 590 -12.88 -7.44 8.51
CA ILE A 590 -11.81 -6.91 9.36
C ILE A 590 -12.42 -5.97 10.40
N CYS A 591 -12.06 -6.15 11.67
CA CYS A 591 -12.61 -5.40 12.80
C CYS A 591 -11.56 -4.48 13.41
N LEU A 592 -11.87 -3.20 13.54
CA LEU A 592 -11.07 -2.23 14.28
C LEU A 592 -11.74 -1.92 15.62
N TRP A 593 -11.28 -2.57 16.69
CA TRP A 593 -11.65 -2.24 18.06
C TRP A 593 -10.69 -1.23 18.66
N ASN A 594 -11.18 -0.27 19.42
CA ASN A 594 -10.35 0.78 19.99
C ASN A 594 -10.52 0.85 21.51
N ASP A 595 -10.25 -0.24 22.23
CA ASP A 595 -10.52 -0.29 23.67
C ASP A 595 -9.72 0.76 24.46
N ARG A 596 -8.44 0.93 24.12
CA ARG A 596 -7.56 1.95 24.72
C ARG A 596 -7.90 3.36 24.21
N VAL A 597 -7.86 4.35 25.10
CA VAL A 597 -8.02 5.76 24.72
C VAL A 597 -6.90 6.21 23.78
N VAL A 598 -7.24 7.07 22.83
CA VAL A 598 -6.28 7.72 21.93
C VAL A 598 -6.07 9.20 22.30
N ASN A 599 -4.94 9.81 21.92
CA ASN A 599 -4.73 11.25 22.18
C ASN A 599 -5.57 12.12 21.22
N LYS A 600 -5.75 11.64 19.98
CA LYS A 600 -6.51 12.27 18.91
C LYS A 600 -7.11 11.20 18.00
N GLU A 601 -8.16 11.53 17.26
CA GLU A 601 -8.90 10.54 16.46
C GLU A 601 -8.05 9.86 15.38
N GLU A 602 -7.03 10.54 14.84
CA GLU A 602 -6.16 9.98 13.79
C GLU A 602 -5.22 8.90 14.32
N ASP A 603 -4.99 8.85 15.63
CA ASP A 603 -4.17 7.81 16.25
C ASP A 603 -4.85 6.44 16.11
N VAL A 604 -6.19 6.38 15.99
CA VAL A 604 -6.92 5.15 15.67
C VAL A 604 -6.43 4.54 14.35
N LEU A 605 -6.09 5.36 13.37
CA LEU A 605 -5.58 4.91 12.08
C LEU A 605 -4.05 4.77 12.08
N THR A 606 -3.34 5.62 12.82
CA THR A 606 -1.87 5.63 12.83
C THR A 606 -1.30 4.49 13.66
N MET A 607 -2.00 4.09 14.72
CA MET A 607 -1.61 3.01 15.59
C MET A 607 -2.19 1.67 15.17
N ASN A 608 -2.96 1.56 14.09
CA ASN A 608 -3.51 0.29 13.65
C ASN A 608 -3.26 0.13 12.15
N PRO A 609 -3.11 -1.10 11.63
CA PRO A 609 -2.78 -1.29 10.22
C PRO A 609 -3.98 -1.18 9.30
N VAL A 610 -4.86 -0.21 9.52
CA VAL A 610 -6.18 -0.11 8.89
C VAL A 610 -6.11 -0.21 7.37
N TYR A 611 -5.39 0.71 6.73
CA TYR A 611 -5.30 0.73 5.27
C TYR A 611 -4.50 -0.42 4.65
N PRO A 612 -3.27 -0.78 5.12
CA PRO A 612 -2.58 -1.93 4.55
C PRO A 612 -3.37 -3.24 4.72
N ALA A 613 -4.03 -3.45 5.87
CA ALA A 613 -4.89 -4.60 6.10
C ALA A 613 -6.14 -4.58 5.22
N MET A 614 -6.77 -3.43 5.04
CA MET A 614 -7.92 -3.25 4.15
C MET A 614 -7.60 -3.70 2.72
N LEU A 615 -6.42 -3.35 2.20
CA LEU A 615 -6.01 -3.75 0.85
C LEU A 615 -5.74 -5.26 0.78
N ALA A 616 -5.02 -5.82 1.75
CA ALA A 616 -4.78 -7.28 1.80
C ALA A 616 -6.09 -8.08 1.91
N PHE A 617 -7.03 -7.59 2.72
CA PHE A 617 -8.35 -8.18 2.88
C PHE A 617 -9.20 -8.03 1.61
N ALA A 618 -9.18 -6.87 0.96
CA ALA A 618 -9.86 -6.66 -0.31
C ALA A 618 -9.34 -7.60 -1.39
N GLU A 619 -8.01 -7.75 -1.53
CA GLU A 619 -7.40 -8.72 -2.45
C GLU A 619 -7.93 -10.12 -2.19
N ARG A 620 -7.86 -10.59 -0.94
CA ARG A 620 -8.23 -11.97 -0.59
C ARG A 620 -9.73 -12.22 -0.73
N SER A 621 -10.57 -11.29 -0.28
CA SER A 621 -12.03 -11.42 -0.33
C SER A 621 -12.60 -11.25 -1.74
N TRP A 622 -11.90 -10.55 -2.63
CA TRP A 622 -12.27 -10.45 -4.04
C TRP A 622 -11.78 -11.65 -4.85
N LYS A 623 -10.49 -12.02 -4.73
CA LYS A 623 -9.91 -13.15 -5.48
C LYS A 623 -10.43 -14.51 -5.03
N GLY A 624 -10.71 -14.67 -3.73
CA GLY A 624 -10.97 -15.98 -3.12
C GLY A 624 -9.69 -16.78 -2.91
N GLY A 625 -9.83 -18.06 -2.57
CA GLY A 625 -8.74 -18.99 -2.27
C GLY A 625 -8.12 -18.73 -0.89
N GLY A 626 -6.81 -18.94 -0.79
CA GLY A 626 -6.05 -18.84 0.45
C GLY A 626 -5.45 -20.18 0.84
N GLN A 627 -4.82 -20.23 2.01
CA GLN A 627 -4.23 -21.46 2.56
C GLN A 627 -5.10 -21.96 3.73
N PRO A 628 -5.30 -23.28 3.87
CA PRO A 628 -5.93 -23.84 5.06
C PRO A 628 -5.13 -23.55 6.32
N GLY A 629 -5.84 -23.26 7.42
CA GLY A 629 -5.21 -22.83 8.66
C GLY A 629 -4.64 -21.41 8.57
N TRP A 630 -4.05 -20.93 9.66
CA TRP A 630 -3.65 -19.53 9.77
C TRP A 630 -2.15 -19.39 10.05
N THR A 631 -1.55 -18.42 9.36
CA THR A 631 -0.11 -18.18 9.37
C THR A 631 0.18 -16.70 9.58
N ALA A 632 1.24 -16.42 10.33
CA ALA A 632 1.84 -15.09 10.47
C ALA A 632 3.21 -15.00 9.74
N THR A 633 3.53 -15.99 8.89
CA THR A 633 4.84 -16.13 8.27
C THR A 633 4.73 -16.11 6.75
N ILE A 634 5.63 -15.38 6.09
CA ILE A 634 5.79 -15.43 4.64
C ILE A 634 6.31 -16.82 4.25
N ALA A 635 5.82 -17.35 3.12
CA ALA A 635 6.27 -18.63 2.59
C ALA A 635 7.79 -18.64 2.33
N SER A 636 8.41 -19.82 2.38
CA SER A 636 9.85 -19.98 2.18
C SER A 636 10.32 -19.57 0.77
N ALA A 637 11.63 -19.31 0.67
CA ALA A 637 12.32 -18.66 -0.46
C ALA A 637 12.08 -19.28 -1.85
N ASP A 638 11.78 -20.58 -1.93
CA ASP A 638 11.69 -21.34 -3.19
C ASP A 638 10.25 -21.76 -3.54
N THR A 639 9.28 -20.86 -3.35
CA THR A 639 7.87 -21.18 -3.60
C THR A 639 7.17 -20.16 -4.50
N SER A 640 6.21 -20.64 -5.30
CA SER A 640 5.26 -19.77 -6.02
C SER A 640 4.50 -18.83 -5.07
N ALA A 641 4.29 -19.26 -3.81
CA ALA A 641 3.63 -18.47 -2.78
C ALA A 641 4.42 -17.20 -2.38
N LEU A 642 5.76 -17.25 -2.35
CA LEU A 642 6.58 -16.06 -2.12
C LEU A 642 6.52 -15.10 -3.31
N ASN A 643 6.64 -15.62 -4.54
CA ASN A 643 6.57 -14.78 -5.73
C ASN A 643 5.21 -14.08 -5.86
N ASN A 644 4.12 -14.79 -5.56
CA ASN A 644 2.78 -14.20 -5.51
C ASN A 644 2.68 -13.11 -4.44
N PHE A 645 3.30 -13.31 -3.26
CA PHE A 645 3.32 -12.28 -2.22
C PHE A 645 4.17 -11.07 -2.63
N LYS A 646 5.33 -11.27 -3.27
CA LYS A 646 6.17 -10.17 -3.79
C LYS A 646 5.48 -9.36 -4.88
N GLU A 647 4.72 -10.03 -5.75
CA GLU A 647 3.88 -9.38 -6.77
C GLU A 647 2.80 -8.52 -6.10
N PHE A 648 2.05 -9.10 -5.17
CA PHE A 648 1.04 -8.38 -4.40
C PHE A 648 1.63 -7.22 -3.60
N GLU A 649 2.75 -7.42 -2.91
CA GLU A 649 3.44 -6.39 -2.14
C GLU A 649 3.90 -5.23 -3.04
N SER A 650 4.31 -5.51 -4.27
CA SER A 650 4.64 -4.47 -5.24
C SER A 650 3.41 -3.64 -5.61
N ARG A 651 2.27 -4.29 -5.87
CA ARG A 651 1.01 -3.58 -6.11
C ARG A 651 0.55 -2.79 -4.89
N LEU A 652 0.67 -3.34 -3.69
CA LEU A 652 0.33 -2.67 -2.44
C LEU A 652 1.11 -1.36 -2.24
N LEU A 653 2.41 -1.37 -2.55
CA LEU A 653 3.27 -0.20 -2.42
C LEU A 653 3.01 0.86 -3.50
N ASP A 654 2.70 0.45 -4.72
CA ASP A 654 2.22 1.36 -5.76
C ASP A 654 0.92 2.05 -5.32
N GLN A 655 -0.02 1.29 -4.75
CA GLN A 655 -1.28 1.81 -4.21
C GLN A 655 -1.04 2.79 -3.06
N LYS A 656 -0.16 2.45 -2.11
CA LYS A 656 0.28 3.35 -1.03
C LYS A 656 0.76 4.70 -1.59
N GLN A 657 1.60 4.67 -2.61
CA GLN A 657 2.19 5.88 -3.18
C GLN A 657 1.18 6.73 -3.96
N GLN A 658 0.27 6.10 -4.69
CA GLN A 658 -0.72 6.81 -5.52
C GLN A 658 -1.90 7.36 -4.72
N TYR A 659 -2.44 6.60 -3.77
CA TYR A 659 -3.74 6.89 -3.16
C TYR A 659 -3.68 7.22 -1.67
N PHE A 660 -2.59 6.91 -0.96
CA PHE A 660 -2.47 7.11 0.49
C PHE A 660 -1.50 8.23 0.88
N LYS A 661 -1.20 9.15 -0.03
CA LYS A 661 -0.37 10.32 0.28
C LYS A 661 -1.04 11.16 1.38
N GLY A 662 -0.35 11.34 2.51
CA GLY A 662 -0.88 12.07 3.66
C GLY A 662 -1.75 11.24 4.61
N LEU A 663 -1.94 9.94 4.34
CA LEU A 663 -2.72 9.04 5.18
C LEU A 663 -1.83 8.02 5.92
N PRO A 664 -2.21 7.55 7.12
CA PRO A 664 -1.40 6.58 7.85
C PRO A 664 -1.36 5.21 7.16
N PHE A 665 -0.20 4.86 6.58
CA PHE A 665 0.00 3.56 5.92
C PHE A 665 1.27 2.89 6.44
N PRO A 666 1.22 2.25 7.63
CA PRO A 666 2.38 1.71 8.32
C PRO A 666 2.87 0.39 7.68
N TYR A 667 3.32 0.43 6.44
CA TYR A 667 3.83 -0.74 5.73
C TYR A 667 4.98 -0.36 4.79
N TYR A 668 6.03 -1.18 4.77
CA TYR A 668 7.13 -1.12 3.81
C TYR A 668 7.46 -2.51 3.30
N ARG A 669 8.15 -2.56 2.16
CA ARG A 669 8.59 -3.80 1.51
C ARG A 669 9.36 -4.67 2.49
N GLN A 670 8.94 -5.92 2.66
CA GLN A 670 9.55 -6.84 3.62
C GLN A 670 9.90 -8.21 3.01
N ALA A 671 9.35 -8.57 1.86
CA ALA A 671 9.51 -9.92 1.29
C ALA A 671 10.92 -10.20 0.72
N ASP A 672 11.79 -9.19 0.65
CA ASP A 672 13.19 -9.33 0.23
C ASP A 672 14.15 -9.54 1.41
N MET A 673 13.63 -9.49 2.63
CA MET A 673 14.43 -9.56 3.83
C MET A 673 14.56 -11.00 4.32
N VAL A 674 15.77 -11.55 4.22
CA VAL A 674 16.08 -12.95 4.57
C VAL A 674 16.87 -13.00 5.88
N TRP A 675 16.40 -13.85 6.79
CA TRP A 675 17.00 -14.10 8.09
C TRP A 675 17.43 -15.55 8.23
N THR A 676 18.53 -15.77 8.95
CA THR A 676 18.93 -17.08 9.46
C THR A 676 18.79 -17.09 10.98
N PHE A 677 18.03 -18.05 11.50
CA PHE A 677 17.82 -18.25 12.93
C PHE A 677 18.78 -19.29 13.48
N HIS A 678 19.17 -19.11 14.74
CA HIS A 678 20.11 -19.99 15.45
C HIS A 678 19.63 -20.20 16.88
N GLY A 679 19.49 -21.47 17.29
CA GLY A 679 19.01 -21.82 18.62
C GLY A 679 18.40 -23.23 18.69
N PRO A 680 17.62 -23.54 19.74
CA PRO A 680 17.48 -22.74 20.96
C PRO A 680 18.73 -22.83 21.85
N TYR A 681 19.13 -21.72 22.48
CA TYR A 681 20.16 -21.71 23.54
C TYR A 681 19.51 -21.69 24.92
N LYS A 682 19.89 -22.59 25.83
CA LYS A 682 19.28 -22.71 27.16
C LYS A 682 19.75 -21.58 28.08
N ASN A 683 18.87 -20.63 28.41
CA ASN A 683 19.17 -19.47 29.25
C ASN A 683 18.80 -19.66 30.73
N GLY A 684 18.09 -20.75 31.07
CA GLY A 684 17.71 -21.08 32.45
C GLY A 684 16.82 -20.05 33.13
N GLY A 685 16.10 -19.23 32.36
CA GLY A 685 15.25 -18.13 32.85
C GLY A 685 16.00 -16.82 33.02
N ASN A 686 17.33 -16.81 32.88
CA ASN A 686 18.12 -15.60 32.90
C ASN A 686 18.23 -14.97 31.50
N LEU A 687 17.40 -13.96 31.26
CA LEU A 687 17.30 -13.23 29.98
C LEU A 687 18.61 -12.51 29.58
N THR A 688 19.48 -12.17 30.54
CA THR A 688 20.77 -11.51 30.25
C THR A 688 21.86 -12.47 29.78
N THR A 689 21.63 -13.79 29.85
CA THR A 689 22.65 -14.81 29.53
C THR A 689 23.23 -14.57 28.14
N LYS A 690 24.56 -14.57 28.04
CA LYS A 690 25.28 -14.35 26.78
C LYS A 690 25.69 -15.68 26.17
N PHE A 691 25.50 -15.81 24.86
CA PHE A 691 25.94 -16.98 24.09
C PHE A 691 26.92 -16.56 22.99
N LYS A 692 27.57 -17.56 22.36
CA LYS A 692 28.59 -17.36 21.32
C LYS A 692 28.19 -16.36 20.21
N PRO A 693 26.93 -16.31 19.71
CA PRO A 693 26.54 -15.36 18.68
C PRO A 693 26.79 -13.88 19.04
N GLU A 694 26.83 -13.53 20.33
CA GLU A 694 27.10 -12.16 20.80
C GLU A 694 28.60 -11.80 20.79
N THR A 695 29.49 -12.81 20.74
CA THR A 695 30.94 -12.62 20.93
C THR A 695 31.77 -13.08 19.74
N ASP A 696 31.24 -13.97 18.90
CA ASP A 696 31.92 -14.54 17.73
C ASP A 696 31.04 -14.41 16.48
N THR A 697 31.54 -13.75 15.44
CA THR A 697 30.83 -13.53 14.18
C THR A 697 30.82 -14.76 13.26
N LEU A 698 31.56 -15.83 13.58
CA LEU A 698 31.71 -17.05 12.77
C LEU A 698 31.08 -18.28 13.43
N PHE A 699 30.22 -18.10 14.43
CA PHE A 699 29.57 -19.19 15.14
C PHE A 699 28.81 -20.16 14.20
N ARG A 700 28.85 -21.46 14.51
CA ARG A 700 28.17 -22.53 13.75
C ARG A 700 27.37 -23.51 14.62
N ASP A 701 27.16 -23.17 15.89
CA ASP A 701 26.55 -24.09 16.85
C ASP A 701 25.03 -23.95 16.89
N GLY A 702 24.32 -25.08 17.02
CA GLY A 702 22.86 -25.13 17.19
C GLY A 702 22.10 -25.48 15.91
N THR A 703 20.77 -25.61 16.03
CA THR A 703 19.92 -25.78 14.84
C THR A 703 19.70 -24.43 14.17
N SER A 704 19.63 -24.44 12.83
CA SER A 704 19.36 -23.23 12.07
C SER A 704 18.31 -23.46 10.99
N PHE A 705 17.56 -22.40 10.69
CA PHE A 705 16.59 -22.35 9.61
C PHE A 705 16.49 -20.92 9.07
N THR A 706 15.92 -20.75 7.88
CA THR A 706 15.73 -19.43 7.27
C THR A 706 14.28 -18.97 7.34
N ALA A 707 14.08 -17.67 7.43
CA ALA A 707 12.76 -17.05 7.35
C ALA A 707 12.83 -15.74 6.55
N ILE A 708 11.68 -15.30 6.06
CA ILE A 708 11.54 -14.10 5.24
C ILE A 708 10.56 -13.15 5.91
N GLY A 709 10.93 -11.87 6.01
CA GLY A 709 10.06 -10.83 6.55
C GLY A 709 10.81 -9.74 7.31
N GLY A 710 10.11 -8.63 7.48
CA GLY A 710 10.54 -7.47 8.27
C GLY A 710 10.07 -7.61 9.71
N THR A 711 8.84 -8.14 9.89
CA THR A 711 8.33 -8.67 11.15
C THR A 711 8.36 -10.20 11.11
N LEU A 712 8.92 -10.83 12.13
CA LEU A 712 9.00 -12.27 12.28
C LEU A 712 8.45 -12.71 13.64
N VAL A 713 7.39 -13.51 13.61
CA VAL A 713 6.71 -14.03 14.80
C VAL A 713 7.22 -15.44 15.11
N LEU A 714 8.06 -15.57 16.14
CA LEU A 714 8.61 -16.87 16.56
C LEU A 714 7.53 -17.72 17.20
N ARG A 715 6.75 -17.13 18.11
CA ARG A 715 5.54 -17.70 18.71
C ARG A 715 4.42 -16.68 18.65
N HIS A 716 3.33 -17.07 18.00
CA HIS A 716 2.09 -16.31 18.00
C HIS A 716 1.37 -16.51 19.33
N TRP A 717 0.70 -15.47 19.83
CA TRP A 717 0.01 -15.56 21.13
C TRP A 717 -1.20 -16.51 21.14
N TRP A 718 -1.77 -16.82 19.97
CA TRP A 718 -2.88 -17.75 19.76
C TRP A 718 -2.38 -19.12 19.31
N GLN A 719 -1.11 -19.47 19.55
CA GLN A 719 -0.62 -20.81 19.28
C GLN A 719 -1.44 -21.85 20.09
N PRO A 720 -1.83 -23.01 19.52
CA PRO A 720 -1.46 -23.58 18.21
C PRO A 720 -2.30 -23.13 17.00
N LEU A 721 -3.30 -22.26 17.21
CA LEU A 721 -4.28 -21.91 16.18
C LEU A 721 -3.69 -21.02 15.07
N VAL A 722 -2.89 -20.01 15.43
CA VAL A 722 -2.04 -19.27 14.47
C VAL A 722 -0.61 -19.77 14.62
N LYS A 723 -0.02 -20.24 13.53
CA LYS A 723 1.35 -20.76 13.52
C LYS A 723 2.37 -19.61 13.44
N GLY A 724 3.35 -19.61 14.34
CA GLY A 724 4.59 -18.83 14.22
C GLY A 724 5.70 -19.63 13.52
N LEU A 725 6.92 -19.08 13.51
CA LEU A 725 8.09 -19.74 12.91
C LEU A 725 8.49 -21.02 13.65
N LEU A 726 8.39 -21.02 14.99
CA LEU A 726 8.76 -22.18 15.81
C LEU A 726 7.56 -23.10 15.96
N THR A 727 7.71 -24.35 15.52
CA THR A 727 6.69 -25.38 15.66
C THR A 727 6.49 -25.79 17.13
N GLN A 728 7.57 -25.81 17.90
CA GLN A 728 7.59 -26.16 19.33
C GLN A 728 8.44 -25.14 20.10
N PRO A 729 7.90 -23.94 20.43
CA PRO A 729 8.65 -22.94 21.18
C PRO A 729 8.89 -23.40 22.62
N GLU A 730 10.11 -23.17 23.11
CA GLU A 730 10.56 -23.63 24.43
C GLU A 730 10.78 -22.45 25.39
N GLU A 731 10.29 -22.58 26.63
CA GLU A 731 10.58 -21.64 27.70
C GLU A 731 12.07 -21.71 28.12
N ASN A 732 12.56 -20.65 28.78
CA ASN A 732 13.96 -20.54 29.23
C ASN A 732 14.97 -20.72 28.10
N THR A 733 14.67 -20.16 26.92
CA THR A 733 15.54 -20.23 25.75
C THR A 733 15.80 -18.86 25.13
N THR A 734 16.92 -18.76 24.42
CA THR A 734 17.27 -17.62 23.58
C THR A 734 17.45 -18.08 22.15
N TRP A 735 16.86 -17.36 21.22
CA TRP A 735 17.13 -17.47 19.79
C TRP A 735 17.91 -16.25 19.31
N TYR A 736 18.73 -16.45 18.28
CA TYR A 736 19.38 -15.37 17.56
C TYR A 736 18.93 -15.37 16.11
N ALA A 737 18.78 -14.19 15.51
CA ALA A 737 18.51 -14.04 14.09
C ALA A 737 19.59 -13.16 13.45
N THR A 738 20.12 -13.59 12.29
CA THR A 738 21.14 -12.85 11.54
C THR A 738 20.67 -12.55 10.13
N ALA A 739 20.94 -11.34 9.64
CA ALA A 739 20.69 -10.94 8.26
C ALA A 739 21.86 -10.13 7.70
N LYS A 740 21.97 -10.06 6.36
CA LYS A 740 22.89 -9.17 5.66
C LYS A 740 22.10 -8.22 4.77
N ILE A 741 22.37 -6.93 4.89
CA ILE A 741 21.68 -5.89 4.12
C ILE A 741 22.70 -5.07 3.34
N TRP A 742 22.50 -4.95 2.03
CA TRP A 742 23.37 -4.17 1.16
C TRP A 742 23.03 -2.67 1.22
N SER A 743 24.05 -1.82 1.22
CA SER A 743 23.92 -0.38 1.03
C SER A 743 24.84 0.10 -0.09
N ASN A 744 24.30 0.86 -1.03
CA ASN A 744 25.08 1.41 -2.15
C ASN A 744 26.07 2.50 -1.72
N GLU A 745 25.78 3.15 -0.60
CA GLU A 745 26.60 4.19 -0.01
C GLU A 745 26.62 4.07 1.52
N GLN A 746 27.62 4.69 2.14
CA GLN A 746 27.66 4.87 3.58
C GLN A 746 26.72 6.01 3.98
N GLY A 747 25.89 5.79 5.00
CA GLY A 747 24.97 6.82 5.47
C GLY A 747 24.03 6.32 6.55
N TYR A 748 23.35 7.26 7.20
CA TYR A 748 22.30 6.93 8.16
C TYR A 748 21.04 6.49 7.42
N LYS A 749 20.50 5.34 7.81
CA LYS A 749 19.19 4.84 7.37
C LYS A 749 18.21 4.86 8.52
N ASN A 750 16.95 5.16 8.20
CA ASN A 750 15.85 4.95 9.13
C ASN A 750 15.57 3.45 9.21
N CYS A 751 15.40 2.93 10.41
CA CYS A 751 15.10 1.54 10.68
C CYS A 751 13.93 1.46 11.65
N TRP A 752 12.88 0.75 11.24
CA TRP A 752 11.89 0.25 12.18
C TRP A 752 12.49 -0.91 12.94
N ILE A 753 12.44 -0.85 14.27
CA ILE A 753 12.93 -1.90 15.16
C ILE A 753 11.90 -2.06 16.26
N GLY A 754 11.45 -3.27 16.56
CA GLY A 754 10.45 -3.54 17.59
C GLY A 754 10.45 -5.01 18.02
N PHE A 755 9.88 -5.33 19.19
CA PHE A 755 9.98 -6.68 19.78
C PHE A 755 8.68 -7.21 20.41
N ASN A 756 7.60 -6.43 20.35
CA ASN A 756 6.36 -6.82 21.03
C ASN A 756 5.10 -6.49 20.22
N ASN A 757 5.03 -5.29 19.61
CA ASN A 757 3.82 -4.72 19.03
C ASN A 757 2.61 -4.80 20.00
N LEU A 758 2.55 -3.81 20.91
CA LEU A 758 1.60 -3.83 22.04
C LEU A 758 0.15 -3.93 21.54
N SER A 759 -0.66 -4.78 22.17
CA SER A 759 -2.09 -4.84 21.88
C SER A 759 -2.77 -3.52 22.29
N ARG A 760 -3.69 -3.03 21.46
CA ARG A 760 -4.50 -1.84 21.80
C ARG A 760 -5.74 -2.19 22.64
N SER A 761 -5.96 -3.47 22.94
CA SER A 761 -7.11 -3.95 23.71
C SER A 761 -6.82 -4.33 25.15
N TYR A 762 -5.55 -4.51 25.52
CA TYR A 762 -5.18 -4.98 26.84
C TYR A 762 -4.42 -3.91 27.63
N THR A 763 -4.45 -4.03 28.96
CA THR A 763 -3.60 -3.26 29.86
C THR A 763 -2.17 -3.78 29.76
N THR A 764 -1.41 -3.26 28.81
CA THR A 764 -0.01 -3.62 28.63
C THR A 764 0.93 -2.60 29.27
N ASP A 765 1.89 -3.09 30.04
CA ASP A 765 3.00 -2.31 30.60
C ASP A 765 3.89 -1.76 29.47
N THR A 766 4.39 -0.55 29.65
CA THR A 766 5.38 0.04 28.74
C THR A 766 6.77 -0.58 28.99
N PRO A 767 7.67 -0.61 27.99
CA PRO A 767 9.05 -1.07 28.19
C PRO A 767 9.78 -0.33 29.32
N GLY A 768 10.66 -1.04 30.02
CA GLY A 768 11.50 -0.44 31.07
C GLY A 768 12.52 0.58 30.53
N PRO A 769 13.12 1.39 31.41
CA PRO A 769 14.15 2.35 30.99
C PRO A 769 15.35 1.63 30.38
N ASN A 770 15.86 2.15 29.26
CA ASN A 770 16.99 1.58 28.52
C ASN A 770 16.79 0.13 28.05
N LEU A 771 15.53 -0.30 27.83
CA LEU A 771 15.21 -1.62 27.30
C LEU A 771 14.32 -1.51 26.06
N TRP A 772 14.49 -2.43 25.11
CA TRP A 772 13.60 -2.54 23.95
C TRP A 772 12.23 -3.13 24.31
N ASP A 773 12.23 -4.10 25.23
CA ASP A 773 11.06 -4.80 25.74
C ASP A 773 11.37 -5.46 27.11
N ASP A 774 10.36 -6.11 27.69
CA ASP A 774 10.46 -6.81 28.98
C ASP A 774 11.30 -8.09 28.92
N LYS A 775 11.57 -8.61 27.72
CA LYS A 775 12.40 -9.79 27.50
C LYS A 775 13.89 -9.47 27.42
N GLN A 776 14.28 -8.20 27.39
CA GLN A 776 15.69 -7.78 27.18
C GLN A 776 16.23 -8.20 25.80
N SER A 777 15.36 -8.08 24.79
CA SER A 777 15.76 -8.26 23.40
C SER A 777 16.77 -7.18 22.99
N ALA A 778 17.66 -7.52 22.07
CA ALA A 778 18.73 -6.63 21.64
C ALA A 778 19.05 -6.80 20.15
N VAL A 779 19.64 -5.77 19.55
CA VAL A 779 20.04 -5.77 18.14
C VAL A 779 21.40 -5.13 17.98
N TRP A 780 22.22 -5.71 17.10
CA TRP A 780 23.51 -5.17 16.69
C TRP A 780 23.54 -4.97 15.19
N VAL A 781 24.16 -3.88 14.76
CA VAL A 781 24.47 -3.60 13.36
C VAL A 781 25.96 -3.41 13.21
N ASN A 782 26.59 -4.23 12.36
CA ASN A 782 28.04 -4.27 12.17
C ASN A 782 28.84 -4.47 13.47
N GLY A 783 28.27 -5.22 14.43
CA GLY A 783 28.86 -5.47 15.75
C GLY A 783 28.62 -4.35 16.77
N CYS A 784 28.02 -3.22 16.38
CA CYS A 784 27.65 -2.15 17.30
C CYS A 784 26.23 -2.40 17.85
N LEU A 785 26.08 -2.40 19.18
CA LEU A 785 24.77 -2.48 19.83
C LEU A 785 23.95 -1.25 19.45
N VAL A 786 22.66 -1.44 19.13
CA VAL A 786 21.73 -0.34 18.87
C VAL A 786 20.97 -0.04 20.16
N ASP A 787 21.10 1.21 20.61
CA ASP A 787 20.41 1.67 21.82
C ASP A 787 18.88 1.64 21.64
N PRO A 788 18.13 1.24 22.68
CA PRO A 788 16.69 1.34 22.68
C PRO A 788 16.21 2.81 22.68
N PRO A 789 14.96 3.06 22.27
CA PRO A 789 14.37 4.39 22.33
C PRO A 789 14.34 4.93 23.76
N VAL A 790 14.46 6.25 23.90
CA VAL A 790 14.17 6.94 25.16
C VAL A 790 12.66 7.09 25.27
N TRP A 791 12.00 6.11 25.90
CA TRP A 791 10.54 6.08 26.06
C TRP A 791 10.03 7.25 26.88
N LYS A 792 8.96 7.90 26.41
CA LYS A 792 8.30 8.98 27.16
C LYS A 792 7.76 8.53 28.51
N TYR A 793 7.31 7.27 28.60
CA TYR A 793 6.69 6.71 29.81
C TYR A 793 7.30 5.37 30.24
N ALA A 794 8.64 5.27 30.27
CA ALA A 794 9.32 4.02 30.62
C ALA A 794 8.83 3.36 31.93
N GLY A 795 8.58 2.05 31.90
CA GLY A 795 8.23 1.23 33.08
C GLY A 795 6.84 1.49 33.68
N ARG A 796 5.97 2.23 33.00
CA ARG A 796 4.59 2.50 33.40
C ARG A 796 3.74 1.23 33.34
N LYS A 797 2.91 1.03 34.37
CA LYS A 797 1.92 -0.05 34.40
C LYS A 797 0.78 0.17 33.42
N GLY A 798 0.29 -0.91 32.82
CA GLY A 798 -0.76 -0.86 31.81
C GLY A 798 -2.08 -0.31 32.34
N ASN A 799 -2.70 0.60 31.57
CA ASN A 799 -4.01 1.18 31.84
C ASN A 799 -4.68 1.56 30.51
N LEU A 800 -5.92 1.16 30.27
CA LEU A 800 -6.64 1.46 29.02
C LEU A 800 -7.00 2.94 28.86
N GLU A 801 -7.06 3.70 29.95
CA GLU A 801 -7.31 5.15 29.94
C GLU A 801 -6.02 5.97 29.82
N TRP A 802 -4.89 5.30 29.53
CA TRP A 802 -3.65 5.96 29.17
C TRP A 802 -3.31 5.68 27.70
N PRO A 803 -3.21 6.73 26.87
CA PRO A 803 -2.92 6.57 25.45
C PRO A 803 -1.47 6.13 25.25
N LEU A 804 -1.25 5.32 24.22
CA LEU A 804 0.10 5.04 23.72
C LEU A 804 0.64 6.30 23.03
N VAL A 805 1.96 6.45 22.99
CA VAL A 805 2.62 7.61 22.40
C VAL A 805 3.81 7.22 21.55
N ASP A 806 4.70 6.37 22.04
CA ASP A 806 5.94 6.00 21.35
C ASP A 806 6.33 4.53 21.50
N GLU A 807 5.49 3.70 22.12
CA GLU A 807 5.80 2.30 22.45
C GLU A 807 5.87 1.38 21.21
N GLY A 808 5.11 1.70 20.16
CA GLY A 808 5.09 1.01 18.87
C GLY A 808 6.09 1.60 17.88
N TYR A 809 6.72 0.74 17.06
CA TYR A 809 7.72 1.20 16.09
C TYR A 809 7.09 1.94 14.90
N GLU A 810 5.83 1.67 14.61
CA GLU A 810 5.09 2.13 13.44
C GLU A 810 4.59 3.57 13.56
N TYR A 811 4.48 4.10 14.79
CA TYR A 811 4.03 5.47 15.07
C TYR A 811 5.07 6.31 15.83
N ARG A 812 6.23 5.73 16.19
CA ARG A 812 7.35 6.49 16.77
C ARG A 812 8.37 6.91 15.71
N GLN A 813 9.32 7.75 16.13
CA GLN A 813 10.47 8.08 15.30
C GLN A 813 11.35 6.83 15.04
N PRO A 814 11.72 6.53 13.79
CA PRO A 814 12.54 5.36 13.47
C PRO A 814 13.96 5.51 14.03
N ALA A 815 14.61 4.39 14.33
CA ALA A 815 16.01 4.39 14.73
C ALA A 815 16.89 4.82 13.55
N ARG A 816 17.85 5.73 13.78
CA ARG A 816 18.80 6.16 12.75
C ARG A 816 20.10 5.39 12.90
N ILE A 817 20.38 4.49 11.97
CA ILE A 817 21.54 3.59 12.04
C ILE A 817 22.50 3.88 10.91
N LEU A 818 23.80 3.98 11.22
CA LEU A 818 24.85 4.15 10.23
C LEU A 818 25.12 2.82 9.50
N PHE A 819 24.81 2.80 8.21
CA PHE A 819 25.15 1.69 7.32
C PHE A 819 26.47 2.03 6.62
N LYS A 820 27.36 1.04 6.51
CA LYS A 820 28.56 1.08 5.67
C LYS A 820 28.16 0.81 4.23
N GLN A 821 28.93 1.34 3.28
CA GLN A 821 28.82 0.90 1.89
C GLN A 821 29.13 -0.60 1.79
N GLY A 822 28.32 -1.33 1.02
CA GLY A 822 28.38 -2.78 0.89
C GLY A 822 27.49 -3.51 1.88
N TRP A 823 27.90 -4.71 2.29
CA TRP A 823 27.14 -5.56 3.20
C TRP A 823 27.22 -5.09 4.65
N ASN A 824 26.07 -4.96 5.30
CA ASN A 824 25.90 -4.67 6.71
C ASN A 824 25.35 -5.90 7.42
N ASN A 825 26.01 -6.33 8.50
CA ASN A 825 25.59 -7.50 9.27
C ASN A 825 24.62 -7.07 10.38
N ILE A 826 23.48 -7.74 10.48
CA ILE A 826 22.49 -7.54 11.53
C ILE A 826 22.45 -8.79 12.40
N LEU A 827 22.45 -8.61 13.72
CA LEU A 827 22.24 -9.66 14.70
C LEU A 827 21.14 -9.24 15.66
N VAL A 828 20.18 -10.11 15.93
CA VAL A 828 19.08 -9.88 16.87
C VAL A 828 19.08 -10.99 17.92
N LYS A 829 18.96 -10.63 19.20
CA LYS A 829 18.82 -11.53 20.34
C LYS A 829 17.37 -11.54 20.81
N LEU A 830 16.80 -12.72 20.95
CA LEU A 830 15.40 -12.96 21.26
C LEU A 830 15.29 -13.96 22.42
N PRO A 831 15.50 -13.51 23.67
CA PRO A 831 15.38 -14.35 24.84
C PRO A 831 13.90 -14.49 25.27
N VAL A 832 13.58 -15.59 25.94
CA VAL A 832 12.30 -15.76 26.65
C VAL A 832 12.52 -16.60 27.90
N ALA A 833 11.85 -16.23 29.00
CA ALA A 833 11.87 -16.96 30.26
C ALA A 833 10.65 -17.91 30.35
N GLY A 834 9.46 -17.42 29.99
CA GLY A 834 8.24 -18.22 29.96
C GLY A 834 7.18 -17.60 29.05
N PHE A 835 6.11 -18.36 28.80
CA PHE A 835 4.97 -17.92 27.98
C PHE A 835 3.72 -17.57 28.79
N LYS A 836 3.83 -17.59 30.13
CA LYS A 836 2.77 -17.17 31.04
C LYS A 836 2.65 -15.65 31.06
N GLU A 837 1.43 -15.16 31.25
CA GLU A 837 1.11 -13.73 31.26
C GLU A 837 1.78 -13.01 32.43
N ASN A 838 2.47 -11.90 32.15
CA ASN A 838 2.98 -10.98 33.18
C ASN A 838 1.88 -10.04 33.72
N SER A 839 0.74 -9.95 33.03
CA SER A 839 -0.43 -9.15 33.40
C SER A 839 -1.69 -9.77 32.77
N PRO A 840 -2.86 -9.75 33.45
CA PRO A 840 -4.07 -10.40 32.96
C PRO A 840 -4.43 -9.96 31.54
N GLY A 841 -4.59 -10.92 30.63
CA GLY A 841 -4.99 -10.70 29.24
C GLY A 841 -3.85 -10.35 28.29
N ASN A 842 -2.59 -10.28 28.75
CA ASN A 842 -1.45 -9.98 27.88
C ASN A 842 -0.57 -11.22 27.64
N ALA A 843 -1.01 -12.07 26.72
CA ALA A 843 -0.24 -13.23 26.28
C ALA A 843 1.10 -12.81 25.66
N VAL A 844 2.18 -13.53 26.01
CA VAL A 844 3.54 -13.25 25.55
C VAL A 844 3.63 -13.44 24.03
N LYS A 845 3.69 -12.32 23.30
CA LYS A 845 4.07 -12.28 21.88
C LYS A 845 5.59 -12.38 21.79
N TRP A 846 6.08 -13.40 21.10
CA TRP A 846 7.52 -13.57 20.88
C TRP A 846 7.81 -13.33 19.40
N MET A 847 8.25 -12.11 19.11
CA MET A 847 8.47 -11.63 17.76
C MET A 847 9.55 -10.55 17.74
N PHE A 848 9.98 -10.17 16.55
CA PHE A 848 10.68 -8.91 16.35
C PHE A 848 10.39 -8.32 14.99
N THR A 849 10.69 -7.03 14.87
CA THR A 849 10.70 -6.27 13.65
C THR A 849 12.08 -5.65 13.50
N PHE A 850 12.68 -5.77 12.32
CA PHE A 850 13.77 -4.91 11.89
C PHE A 850 13.58 -4.66 10.40
N LEU A 851 13.43 -3.41 9.99
CA LEU A 851 13.23 -3.06 8.58
C LEU A 851 13.82 -1.68 8.26
N PRO A 852 14.87 -1.60 7.43
CA PRO A 852 15.32 -0.33 6.88
C PRO A 852 14.40 0.11 5.74
N PHE A 853 14.09 1.41 5.66
CA PHE A 853 13.21 1.97 4.62
C PHE A 853 13.66 3.35 4.15
#